data_AF-A0A7V6JKP0-F1
#
_entry.id   AF-A0A7V6JKP0-F1
#
_cell.length_a   1.000
_cell.length_b   1.000
_cell.length_c   1.000
_cell.angle_alpha   90.00
_cell.angle_beta   90.00
_cell.angle_gamma   90.00
#
_symmetry.space_group_name_H-M   'P 1'
#
loop_
_entity.id
_entity.type
_entity.pdbx_description
1 polymer ?
#
loop_
_entity_poly.entity_id
_entity_poly.type
_entity_poly.pdbx_seq_one_letter_code
_entity_poly.pdbx_strand_id
1 'polypeptide(L)'
;MRKSFIKVQKSLMALLLCFTLIFSMAGNISLAYVSGFGNTSIFHTEERRIAEGVVLNRWSGINSGNAYKAGQTITFNPKTSDAMVFAAYGNSVSSRVTLSSMSKIEEQNQGVSIIGGINGDFYYTENGVPIGLLVQNGRLISYSNTKWNAVGFNEDGTVIIDMPNFEMYYTVNGKKYTFGNFNKPQNDWGPYLYSSDFGPNTGSTVPSLEAILDIIDGDLKIGGTVKARISGIKINAKSTPIGENQLVLSARNGKSGFSSMADFRIGDEVVFNFKDPENKWTNVTQAIGGETILINNGVITSGLSASNYNPATAVGVKSNGDVIFYQVDGRSTLSQGVSSAEIAQFLHKLGCVKALQLDGGGSSAIIARMPGHSSPGLLNNPSDGRERANSNSLILISKNSVAIKEGKEVNSQVAENLHVYPAKVYALPGATVQYSVKATNKHYLPAQLPASVEWASGTGAIDNNGLLKVGNTTGTFHVMAANKNIVGSSSVTVLDRVTSIKPSKSVLTLLPGDKIDLSCEAYYYNIKVNSSDSSFYWQVEGNIGTITQDGLFTMADNASGSGRIIVKYGNTSAYIDVVIPATPNAIEDFENQIGWGYSSVRAKSANVSLIQDNELARSGSGLLKLDYDFTLGAGVESGVAGVYAYALNPNTKAKTDLTVPGSPKAIGMWVYGDNSKTWLRASVKDGNGQSFYIDYTPDYNPATGTGGIDWTGWKYVEAKIPAGRKGPFTLETPIRVMCSRDEMRTKGTLYFDQIRAVYTEGNIVQAPTVKVTSPADKAVIKTSKIPFSAEIIKGTNGADIDANSVKAVLDGNELNNVSVEGAGSVLIKGELGSDIPLYDGHHSLTINYSDVTGNKGTHTITFTVDTGAPQVTAVTDATVIEGGSLNTTLNIKNPKNLKKIYVDFEYDVTKLEPVDQDSSTPGIQAALEPWAKKGTVIANRIDEKNGRVLIVVDNLTNLSTADTSKLATITFKAKPGFGDETQIKLHLGAMIVEGRGQSQRFPLPDMKVSPDYPLILKADGINPGETTRITVTDRNGKPVEGVGIYLNDLSYPFWHTDANGQVSTNILTQLLTGEPLSIRAKKDNLLSKPFILAE
;
A
#
# COMPACT_ATOMS: atom_id res chain seq x y z
N MET A 1 -31.06 43.66 25.64
CA MET A 1 -31.15 44.37 24.35
C MET A 1 -29.88 45.11 23.94
N ARG A 2 -29.33 46.05 24.74
CA ARG A 2 -28.07 46.78 24.38
C ARG A 2 -26.86 45.88 24.08
N LYS A 3 -26.65 44.77 24.81
CA LYS A 3 -25.54 43.83 24.55
C LYS A 3 -25.71 43.00 23.27
N SER A 4 -26.94 42.66 22.85
CA SER A 4 -27.15 41.95 21.57
C SER A 4 -27.06 42.91 20.38
N PHE A 5 -27.51 44.15 20.54
CA PHE A 5 -27.40 45.19 19.51
C PHE A 5 -25.94 45.58 19.21
N ILE A 6 -25.08 45.64 20.24
CA ILE A 6 -23.63 45.87 20.09
C ILE A 6 -22.92 44.68 19.46
N LYS A 7 -23.37 43.44 19.71
CA LYS A 7 -22.80 42.23 19.09
C LYS A 7 -23.10 42.18 17.58
N VAL A 8 -24.31 42.58 17.20
CA VAL A 8 -24.74 42.69 15.79
C VAL A 8 -23.98 43.80 15.06
N GLN A 9 -23.76 44.96 15.67
CA GLN A 9 -22.97 46.04 15.06
C GLN A 9 -21.49 45.68 14.87
N LYS A 10 -20.87 44.95 15.81
CA LYS A 10 -19.48 44.47 15.64
C LYS A 10 -19.34 43.48 14.50
N SER A 11 -20.27 42.53 14.36
CA SER A 11 -20.33 41.62 13.21
C SER A 11 -20.55 42.37 11.89
N LEU A 12 -21.45 43.36 11.86
CA LEU A 12 -21.73 44.13 10.64
C LEU A 12 -20.52 44.99 10.21
N MET A 13 -19.82 45.57 11.18
CA MET A 13 -18.65 46.43 10.92
C MET A 13 -17.42 45.61 10.56
N ALA A 14 -17.26 44.41 11.13
CA ALA A 14 -16.28 43.41 10.67
C ALA A 14 -16.61 42.91 9.26
N LEU A 15 -17.89 42.68 8.93
CA LEU A 15 -18.34 42.34 7.57
C LEU A 15 -18.00 43.45 6.57
N LEU A 16 -18.26 44.72 6.94
CA LEU A 16 -18.00 45.88 6.09
C LEU A 16 -16.50 46.09 5.86
N LEU A 17 -15.67 45.94 6.91
CA LEU A 17 -14.21 45.99 6.80
C LEU A 17 -13.66 44.83 5.95
N CYS A 18 -14.22 43.62 6.11
CA CYS A 18 -13.87 42.46 5.29
C CYS A 18 -14.22 42.69 3.80
N PHE A 19 -15.37 43.27 3.50
CA PHE A 19 -15.75 43.63 2.12
C PHE A 19 -14.83 44.68 1.50
N THR A 20 -14.36 45.67 2.28
CA THR A 20 -13.39 46.67 1.78
C THR A 20 -11.98 46.09 1.58
N LEU A 21 -11.56 45.11 2.39
CA LEU A 21 -10.27 44.42 2.26
C LEU A 21 -10.21 43.47 1.05
N ILE A 22 -11.34 42.91 0.62
CA ILE A 22 -11.45 42.11 -0.61
C ILE A 22 -11.10 42.92 -1.86
N PHE A 23 -11.41 44.23 -1.89
CA PHE A 23 -11.03 45.10 -2.99
C PHE A 23 -9.59 45.61 -2.92
N SER A 24 -8.94 45.62 -1.73
CA SER A 24 -7.57 46.13 -1.56
C SER A 24 -6.48 45.05 -1.62
N MET A 25 -6.82 43.76 -1.55
CA MET A 25 -5.85 42.65 -1.60
C MET A 25 -5.53 42.16 -3.03
N ALA A 26 -6.05 42.83 -4.07
CA ALA A 26 -5.57 42.70 -5.45
C ALA A 26 -4.20 43.41 -5.63
N GLY A 27 -3.22 43.06 -4.80
CA GLY A 27 -1.86 43.57 -4.85
C GLY A 27 -0.96 42.67 -5.69
N ASN A 28 -0.91 42.94 -7.00
CA ASN A 28 0.22 42.74 -7.91
C ASN A 28 1.06 41.45 -7.81
N ILE A 29 0.46 40.27 -8.01
CA ILE A 29 1.07 39.24 -8.86
C ILE A 29 -0.07 38.57 -9.65
N SER A 30 -0.57 39.22 -10.69
CA SER A 30 -1.44 38.54 -11.67
C SER A 30 -0.56 37.58 -12.48
N LEU A 31 -0.33 36.35 -11.98
CA LEU A 31 0.20 35.29 -12.81
C LEU A 31 -0.85 34.95 -13.88
N ALA A 32 -0.41 34.89 -15.14
CA ALA A 32 -1.28 34.45 -16.23
C ALA A 32 -1.83 33.06 -15.89
N TYR A 33 -3.13 32.96 -15.67
CA TYR A 33 -3.78 31.68 -15.45
C TYR A 33 -3.86 30.91 -16.78
N VAL A 34 -3.35 29.68 -16.80
CA VAL A 34 -3.50 28.80 -17.97
C VAL A 34 -4.86 28.14 -17.89
N SER A 35 -5.76 28.49 -18.82
CA SER A 35 -7.08 27.85 -18.96
C SER A 35 -7.03 26.53 -19.75
N GLY A 36 -5.92 26.25 -20.43
CA GLY A 36 -5.67 25.02 -21.18
C GLY A 36 -4.37 25.08 -21.98
N PHE A 37 -3.88 23.92 -22.40
CA PHE A 37 -2.64 23.75 -23.18
C PHE A 37 -2.77 22.49 -24.06
N GLY A 38 -2.24 22.54 -25.28
CA GLY A 38 -2.52 21.50 -26.28
C GLY A 38 -4.03 21.25 -26.42
N ASN A 39 -4.44 19.99 -26.27
CA ASN A 39 -5.85 19.57 -26.26
C ASN A 39 -6.41 19.39 -24.84
N THR A 40 -5.69 19.86 -23.80
CA THR A 40 -6.10 19.77 -22.39
C THR A 40 -6.77 21.08 -21.95
N SER A 41 -7.99 20.98 -21.44
CA SER A 41 -8.70 22.07 -20.76
C SER A 41 -8.47 21.96 -19.25
N ILE A 42 -8.22 23.07 -18.56
CA ILE A 42 -8.06 23.09 -17.10
C ILE A 42 -9.39 23.48 -16.47
N PHE A 43 -9.93 22.59 -15.64
CA PHE A 43 -11.22 22.78 -14.96
C PHE A 43 -11.07 23.08 -13.46
N HIS A 44 -9.89 22.84 -12.90
CA HIS A 44 -9.56 23.15 -11.52
C HIS A 44 -8.24 23.91 -11.43
N THR A 45 -8.23 24.93 -10.57
CA THR A 45 -7.01 25.60 -10.15
C THR A 45 -7.13 26.08 -8.71
N GLU A 46 -6.03 26.00 -7.99
CA GLU A 46 -5.84 26.53 -6.64
C GLU A 46 -4.51 27.27 -6.62
N GLU A 47 -4.52 28.54 -6.22
CA GLU A 47 -3.32 29.34 -6.04
C GLU A 47 -3.12 29.64 -4.56
N ARG A 48 -1.87 29.57 -4.10
CA ARG A 48 -1.51 29.88 -2.72
C ARG A 48 -0.12 30.50 -2.62
N ARG A 49 -0.02 31.66 -1.97
CA ARG A 49 1.26 32.21 -1.55
C ARG A 49 1.82 31.37 -0.39
N ILE A 50 3.01 30.80 -0.57
CA ILE A 50 3.65 29.89 0.40
C ILE A 50 4.84 30.53 1.13
N ALA A 51 5.40 31.59 0.57
CA ALA A 51 6.37 32.47 1.22
C ALA A 51 6.29 33.88 0.60
N GLU A 52 7.11 34.82 1.07
CA GLU A 52 7.16 36.14 0.46
C GLU A 52 7.68 36.08 -0.98
N GLY A 53 6.86 36.50 -1.95
CA GLY A 53 7.17 36.41 -3.38
C GLY A 53 7.19 34.98 -3.96
N VAL A 54 6.65 33.98 -3.25
CA VAL A 54 6.61 32.58 -3.70
C VAL A 54 5.17 32.06 -3.74
N VAL A 55 4.75 31.56 -4.90
CA VAL A 55 3.37 31.12 -5.17
C VAL A 55 3.34 29.67 -5.64
N LEU A 56 2.53 28.84 -4.98
CA LEU A 56 2.16 27.50 -5.40
C LEU A 56 0.86 27.57 -6.20
N ASN A 57 0.84 26.96 -7.39
CA ASN A 57 -0.38 26.67 -8.13
C ASN A 57 -0.57 25.15 -8.21
N ARG A 58 -1.81 24.69 -8.04
CA ARG A 58 -2.25 23.33 -8.32
C ARG A 58 -3.32 23.39 -9.38
N TRP A 59 -3.31 22.45 -10.32
CA TRP A 59 -4.28 22.42 -11.40
C TRP A 59 -4.68 20.99 -11.75
N SER A 60 -5.91 20.86 -12.25
CA SER A 60 -6.41 19.64 -12.86
C SER A 60 -7.08 19.96 -14.18
N GLY A 61 -6.78 19.13 -15.18
CA GLY A 61 -7.29 19.28 -16.52
C GLY A 61 -7.71 17.95 -17.12
N ILE A 62 -8.44 18.03 -18.21
CA ILE A 62 -8.94 16.89 -18.98
C ILE A 62 -8.77 17.18 -20.46
N ASN A 63 -8.34 16.18 -21.22
CA ASN A 63 -8.30 16.28 -22.68
C ASN A 63 -9.63 15.84 -23.31
N SER A 64 -9.77 16.07 -24.62
CA SER A 64 -10.96 15.66 -25.38
C SER A 64 -11.21 14.14 -25.41
N GLY A 65 -10.22 13.33 -25.04
CA GLY A 65 -10.34 11.87 -24.93
C GLY A 65 -10.64 11.37 -23.51
N ASN A 66 -11.11 12.24 -22.61
CA ASN A 66 -11.39 11.94 -21.20
C ASN A 66 -10.18 11.46 -20.38
N ALA A 67 -8.95 11.79 -20.80
CA ALA A 67 -7.76 11.55 -20.01
C ALA A 67 -7.50 12.74 -19.07
N TYR A 68 -7.46 12.46 -17.77
CA TYR A 68 -7.17 13.43 -16.72
C TYR A 68 -5.68 13.75 -16.65
N LYS A 69 -5.38 14.98 -16.22
CA LYS A 69 -4.03 15.46 -15.92
C LYS A 69 -4.05 16.30 -14.66
N ALA A 70 -3.07 16.10 -13.78
CA ALA A 70 -2.91 16.88 -12.57
C ALA A 70 -1.47 17.33 -12.42
N GLY A 71 -1.28 18.58 -12.01
CA GLY A 71 0.06 19.15 -11.87
C GLY A 71 0.11 20.33 -10.91
N GLN A 72 1.35 20.75 -10.65
CA GLN A 72 1.69 21.76 -9.67
C GLN A 72 2.82 22.63 -10.22
N THR A 73 2.82 23.90 -9.83
CA THR A 73 3.95 24.80 -10.07
C THR A 73 4.30 25.63 -8.85
N ILE A 74 5.59 25.85 -8.60
CA ILE A 74 6.07 26.87 -7.66
C ILE A 74 6.73 27.98 -8.47
N THR A 75 6.16 29.19 -8.41
CA THR A 75 6.71 30.38 -9.06
C THR A 75 7.37 31.29 -8.03
N PHE A 76 8.58 31.75 -8.31
CA PHE A 76 9.34 32.65 -7.45
C PHE A 76 10.36 33.45 -8.27
N ASN A 77 10.83 34.56 -7.74
CA ASN A 77 11.93 35.32 -8.32
C ASN A 77 13.18 35.18 -7.44
N PRO A 78 14.27 34.55 -7.92
CA PRO A 78 15.47 34.33 -7.08
C PRO A 78 16.07 35.62 -6.51
N LYS A 79 15.84 36.78 -7.17
CA LYS A 79 16.34 38.08 -6.72
C LYS A 79 15.42 38.74 -5.70
N THR A 80 14.12 38.82 -5.96
CA THR A 80 13.18 39.65 -5.18
C THR A 80 12.33 38.88 -4.18
N SER A 81 12.23 37.55 -4.28
CA SER A 81 11.47 36.73 -3.33
C SER A 81 12.33 36.25 -2.16
N ASP A 82 11.66 35.66 -1.15
CA ASP A 82 12.29 34.98 -0.02
C ASP A 82 12.96 33.65 -0.43
N ALA A 83 12.68 33.12 -1.62
CA ALA A 83 13.27 31.87 -2.06
C ALA A 83 14.73 32.06 -2.54
N MET A 84 15.62 31.28 -1.94
CA MET A 84 16.98 31.01 -2.43
C MET A 84 17.03 29.57 -2.92
N VAL A 85 17.50 29.36 -4.15
CA VAL A 85 17.67 28.00 -4.70
C VAL A 85 18.89 27.36 -4.07
N PHE A 86 18.81 26.06 -3.81
CA PHE A 86 19.91 25.24 -3.31
C PHE A 86 19.89 23.89 -4.03
N ALA A 87 21.01 23.50 -4.64
CA ALA A 87 21.17 22.17 -5.21
C ALA A 87 21.51 21.19 -4.08
N ALA A 88 20.67 20.19 -3.85
CA ALA A 88 20.87 19.19 -2.80
C ALA A 88 21.13 17.82 -3.43
N TYR A 89 21.96 17.01 -2.78
CA TYR A 89 22.23 15.62 -3.12
C TYR A 89 22.35 14.80 -1.84
N GLY A 90 22.51 13.48 -1.94
CA GLY A 90 22.73 12.64 -0.76
C GLY A 90 24.12 12.83 -0.14
N ASN A 91 24.52 11.90 0.74
CA ASN A 91 25.84 11.92 1.39
C ASN A 91 27.04 11.88 0.41
N SER A 92 26.79 11.49 -0.85
CA SER A 92 27.73 11.52 -1.96
C SER A 92 26.96 11.64 -3.27
N VAL A 93 27.63 11.97 -4.37
CA VAL A 93 26.98 12.04 -5.69
C VAL A 93 26.41 10.70 -6.16
N SER A 94 26.92 9.58 -5.62
CA SER A 94 26.41 8.23 -5.90
C SER A 94 25.25 7.82 -4.99
N SER A 95 24.92 8.64 -3.99
CA SER A 95 23.82 8.38 -3.07
C SER A 95 22.49 8.75 -3.72
N ARG A 96 21.45 7.93 -3.47
CA ARG A 96 20.08 8.25 -3.87
C ARG A 96 19.23 8.50 -2.63
N VAL A 97 18.55 9.63 -2.59
CA VAL A 97 17.70 10.06 -1.47
C VAL A 97 16.41 10.64 -2.04
N THR A 98 15.27 10.46 -1.37
CA THR A 98 14.02 11.07 -1.83
C THR A 98 14.09 12.60 -1.67
N LEU A 99 13.30 13.35 -2.45
CA LEU A 99 13.26 14.82 -2.34
C LEU A 99 12.83 15.26 -0.94
N SER A 100 11.82 14.60 -0.36
CA SER A 100 11.39 14.86 1.02
C SER A 100 12.52 14.63 2.04
N SER A 101 13.32 13.58 1.86
CA SER A 101 14.46 13.31 2.75
C SER A 101 15.63 14.28 2.54
N MET A 102 15.97 14.63 1.29
CA MET A 102 16.98 15.66 1.00
C MET A 102 16.59 16.99 1.64
N SER A 103 15.33 17.40 1.50
CA SER A 103 14.81 18.60 2.16
C SER A 103 14.97 18.56 3.67
N LYS A 104 14.72 17.43 4.32
CA LYS A 104 14.86 17.29 5.77
C LYS A 104 16.33 17.31 6.23
N ILE A 105 17.20 16.67 5.46
CA ILE A 105 18.65 16.68 5.70
C ILE A 105 19.16 18.12 5.62
N GLU A 106 18.79 18.86 4.57
CA GLU A 106 19.23 20.25 4.41
C GLU A 106 18.58 21.20 5.41
N GLU A 107 17.31 20.99 5.78
CA GLU A 107 16.67 21.74 6.87
C GLU A 107 17.49 21.62 8.17
N GLN A 108 17.99 20.42 8.47
CA GLN A 108 18.81 20.14 9.65
C GLN A 108 20.24 20.66 9.53
N ASN A 109 20.93 20.35 8.43
CA ASN A 109 22.32 20.74 8.19
C ASN A 109 22.48 22.26 8.13
N GLN A 110 21.56 22.91 7.43
CA GLN A 110 21.57 24.35 7.27
C GLN A 110 20.93 25.06 8.47
N GLY A 111 20.05 24.41 9.25
CA GLY A 111 19.35 25.07 10.37
C GLY A 111 18.44 26.22 9.90
N VAL A 112 17.81 26.04 8.76
CA VAL A 112 16.96 27.03 8.05
C VAL A 112 15.61 26.42 7.74
N SER A 113 14.67 27.18 7.18
CA SER A 113 13.38 26.62 6.76
C SER A 113 13.29 26.42 5.25
N ILE A 114 12.79 25.26 4.84
CA ILE A 114 12.56 24.95 3.44
C ILE A 114 11.14 25.38 3.02
N ILE A 115 11.06 26.12 1.91
CA ILE A 115 9.81 26.60 1.31
C ILE A 115 9.21 25.53 0.39
N GLY A 116 10.03 24.86 -0.43
CA GLY A 116 9.61 23.83 -1.37
C GLY A 116 10.76 23.31 -2.22
N GLY A 117 10.47 22.53 -3.26
CA GLY A 117 11.50 21.98 -4.12
C GLY A 117 10.97 20.94 -5.12
N ILE A 118 11.83 20.52 -6.04
CA ILE A 118 11.57 19.50 -7.06
C ILE A 118 12.76 18.55 -7.19
N ASN A 119 12.52 17.35 -7.73
CA ASN A 119 13.61 16.46 -8.12
C ASN A 119 14.49 17.09 -9.22
N GLY A 120 15.70 16.57 -9.37
CA GLY A 120 16.71 17.14 -10.26
C GLY A 120 17.04 16.31 -11.51
N ASP A 121 18.33 16.15 -11.73
CA ASP A 121 18.95 15.63 -12.95
C ASP A 121 18.64 14.15 -13.20
N PHE A 122 18.83 13.75 -14.45
CA PHE A 122 18.93 12.34 -14.81
C PHE A 122 20.17 11.73 -14.17
N TYR A 123 20.11 10.43 -13.91
CA TYR A 123 21.19 9.71 -13.26
C TYR A 123 21.28 8.27 -13.76
N TYR A 124 22.47 7.70 -13.63
CA TYR A 124 22.71 6.29 -13.89
C TYR A 124 21.99 5.46 -12.83
N THR A 125 20.85 4.87 -13.17
CA THR A 125 20.00 4.13 -12.21
C THR A 125 20.73 2.99 -11.48
N GLU A 126 21.78 2.47 -12.09
CA GLU A 126 22.66 1.42 -11.58
C GLU A 126 23.53 1.87 -10.40
N ASN A 127 23.93 3.15 -10.33
CA ASN A 127 24.88 3.65 -9.34
C ASN A 127 24.51 5.00 -8.70
N GLY A 128 23.41 5.62 -9.12
CA GLY A 128 22.88 6.85 -8.56
C GLY A 128 23.58 8.14 -9.01
N VAL A 129 24.68 8.07 -9.77
CA VAL A 129 25.47 9.25 -10.11
C VAL A 129 24.73 10.11 -11.15
N PRO A 130 24.58 11.44 -10.93
CA PRO A 130 23.95 12.33 -11.90
C PRO A 130 24.72 12.35 -13.22
N ILE A 131 24.03 12.54 -14.33
CA ILE A 131 24.65 12.58 -15.66
C ILE A 131 25.30 13.93 -15.91
N GLY A 132 24.57 15.00 -15.64
CA GLY A 132 24.93 16.37 -15.95
C GLY A 132 25.80 17.07 -14.92
N LEU A 133 25.71 18.40 -14.95
CA LEU A 133 26.40 19.30 -14.03
C LEU A 133 25.76 19.24 -12.64
N LEU A 134 26.58 19.25 -11.59
CA LEU A 134 26.16 19.54 -10.23
C LEU A 134 27.10 20.58 -9.63
N VAL A 135 26.55 21.72 -9.23
CA VAL A 135 27.25 22.79 -8.50
C VAL A 135 26.46 23.07 -7.24
N GLN A 136 27.16 23.13 -6.10
CA GLN A 136 26.58 23.51 -4.82
C GLN A 136 27.50 24.54 -4.15
N ASN A 137 26.94 25.68 -3.75
CA ASN A 137 27.66 26.79 -3.12
C ASN A 137 28.92 27.24 -3.91
N GLY A 138 28.82 27.28 -5.24
CA GLY A 138 29.90 27.67 -6.16
C GLY A 138 30.99 26.61 -6.35
N ARG A 139 30.93 25.49 -5.62
CA ARG A 139 31.83 24.35 -5.82
C ARG A 139 31.30 23.44 -6.93
N LEU A 140 32.19 23.06 -7.83
CA LEU A 140 31.92 22.03 -8.82
C LEU A 140 31.90 20.68 -8.11
N ILE A 141 30.77 19.99 -8.12
CA ILE A 141 30.57 18.71 -7.42
C ILE A 141 30.63 17.54 -8.38
N SER A 142 30.06 17.66 -9.58
CA SER A 142 30.12 16.60 -10.61
C SER A 142 29.95 17.21 -11.99
N TYR A 143 30.73 16.72 -12.95
CA TYR A 143 30.61 17.13 -14.35
C TYR A 143 31.24 16.12 -15.31
N SER A 144 30.66 16.03 -16.49
CA SER A 144 31.22 15.30 -17.63
C SER A 144 31.11 16.15 -18.89
N ASN A 145 32.07 16.02 -19.80
CA ASN A 145 32.05 16.72 -21.08
C ASN A 145 31.06 16.12 -22.12
N THR A 146 30.15 15.25 -21.69
CA THR A 146 29.18 14.50 -22.52
C THR A 146 28.04 15.34 -23.14
N LYS A 147 28.21 16.65 -23.30
CA LYS A 147 27.23 17.54 -23.95
C LYS A 147 25.80 17.39 -23.37
N TRP A 148 25.69 17.59 -22.05
CA TRP A 148 24.42 17.57 -21.31
C TRP A 148 23.97 18.99 -20.98
N ASN A 149 22.66 19.27 -21.01
CA ASN A 149 22.15 20.60 -20.65
C ASN A 149 22.13 20.78 -19.13
N ALA A 150 22.04 22.03 -18.67
CA ALA A 150 21.93 22.34 -17.25
C ALA A 150 21.10 23.61 -17.01
N VAL A 151 20.60 23.72 -15.77
CA VAL A 151 20.10 24.98 -15.22
C VAL A 151 21.02 25.41 -14.08
N GLY A 152 21.49 26.66 -14.14
CA GLY A 152 22.37 27.29 -13.16
C GLY A 152 21.75 28.57 -12.60
N PHE A 153 22.03 28.83 -11.32
CA PHE A 153 21.59 30.01 -10.59
C PHE A 153 22.83 30.74 -10.07
N ASN A 154 22.92 32.03 -10.39
CA ASN A 154 23.94 32.92 -9.86
C ASN A 154 23.48 33.52 -8.53
N GLU A 155 24.43 34.02 -7.73
CA GLU A 155 24.13 34.66 -6.44
C GLU A 155 23.26 35.91 -6.57
N ASP A 156 23.38 36.64 -7.69
CA ASP A 156 22.58 37.85 -7.98
C ASP A 156 21.12 37.55 -8.40
N GLY A 157 20.77 36.27 -8.48
CA GLY A 157 19.46 35.76 -8.86
C GLY A 157 19.25 35.58 -10.37
N THR A 158 20.25 35.83 -11.21
CA THR A 158 20.18 35.52 -12.65
C THR A 158 20.27 34.01 -12.89
N VAL A 159 19.60 33.55 -13.95
CA VAL A 159 19.44 32.12 -14.24
C VAL A 159 19.96 31.81 -15.64
N ILE A 160 20.69 30.70 -15.76
CA ILE A 160 21.26 30.22 -17.00
C ILE A 160 20.62 28.87 -17.33
N ILE A 161 20.08 28.73 -18.54
CA ILE A 161 19.68 27.44 -19.13
C ILE A 161 20.40 27.33 -20.46
N ASP A 162 21.44 26.49 -20.48
CA ASP A 162 22.31 26.24 -21.63
C ASP A 162 23.08 24.92 -21.43
N MET A 163 23.90 24.55 -22.40
CA MET A 163 24.81 23.41 -22.33
C MET A 163 26.19 23.84 -21.81
N PRO A 164 26.66 23.37 -20.63
CA PRO A 164 28.01 23.70 -20.15
C PRO A 164 29.11 23.06 -21.01
N ASN A 165 30.17 23.81 -21.28
CA ASN A 165 31.27 23.41 -22.16
C ASN A 165 32.64 23.66 -21.50
N PHE A 166 32.93 22.96 -20.40
CA PHE A 166 34.15 23.19 -19.64
C PHE A 166 35.36 22.45 -20.25
N GLU A 167 36.49 23.14 -20.31
CA GLU A 167 37.80 22.57 -20.60
C GLU A 167 38.46 22.13 -19.28
N MET A 168 38.45 20.81 -19.04
CA MET A 168 39.09 20.20 -17.88
C MET A 168 40.44 19.59 -18.27
N TYR A 169 41.51 20.08 -17.64
CA TYR A 169 42.87 19.60 -17.89
C TYR A 169 43.76 19.75 -16.66
N TYR A 170 44.83 18.97 -16.59
CA TYR A 170 45.87 19.14 -15.60
C TYR A 170 47.24 19.34 -16.25
N THR A 171 48.13 20.03 -15.54
CA THR A 171 49.52 20.22 -15.93
C THR A 171 50.44 19.60 -14.88
N VAL A 172 51.43 18.84 -15.34
CA VAL A 172 52.45 18.19 -14.48
C VAL A 172 53.74 18.11 -15.28
N ASN A 173 54.86 18.47 -14.65
CA ASN A 173 56.20 18.47 -15.29
C ASN A 173 56.23 19.21 -16.64
N GLY A 174 55.49 20.33 -16.76
CA GLY A 174 55.40 21.14 -17.98
C GLY A 174 54.52 20.56 -19.10
N LYS A 175 53.92 19.38 -18.93
CA LYS A 175 53.02 18.75 -19.91
C LYS A 175 51.55 18.94 -19.50
N LYS A 176 50.68 19.17 -20.49
CA LYS A 176 49.22 19.35 -20.32
C LYS A 176 48.48 18.09 -20.77
N TYR A 177 47.54 17.62 -19.97
CA TYR A 177 46.67 16.48 -20.27
C TYR A 177 45.21 16.81 -19.96
N THR A 178 44.29 16.34 -20.79
CA THR A 178 42.84 16.56 -20.61
C THR A 178 42.22 15.43 -19.80
N PHE A 179 41.22 15.75 -18.99
CA PHE A 179 40.34 14.76 -18.36
C PHE A 179 38.89 15.17 -18.58
N GLY A 180 38.01 14.24 -18.96
CA GLY A 180 36.64 14.54 -19.35
C GLY A 180 35.60 14.38 -18.24
N ASN A 181 36.00 13.81 -17.10
CA ASN A 181 35.08 13.31 -16.10
C ASN A 181 35.55 13.67 -14.68
N PHE A 182 34.69 14.36 -13.94
CA PHE A 182 34.88 14.69 -12.54
C PHE A 182 33.71 14.11 -11.73
N ASN A 183 34.03 13.26 -10.75
CA ASN A 183 33.05 12.54 -9.93
C ASN A 183 32.00 11.80 -10.77
N LYS A 184 32.47 11.01 -11.75
CA LYS A 184 31.65 10.14 -12.61
C LYS A 184 32.13 8.69 -12.53
N PRO A 185 31.27 7.70 -12.78
CA PRO A 185 31.68 6.30 -12.79
C PRO A 185 32.74 6.05 -13.88
N GLN A 186 33.82 5.37 -13.51
CA GLN A 186 34.94 5.10 -14.41
C GLN A 186 34.53 4.22 -15.61
N ASN A 187 34.91 4.61 -16.82
CA ASN A 187 34.88 3.77 -18.02
C ASN A 187 36.25 3.74 -18.73
N ASP A 188 36.30 3.28 -19.98
CA ASP A 188 37.53 3.13 -20.76
C ASP A 188 38.17 4.46 -21.25
N TRP A 189 37.51 5.61 -21.08
CA TRP A 189 37.88 6.91 -21.64
C TRP A 189 38.51 7.87 -20.62
N GLY A 190 39.25 7.33 -19.65
CA GLY A 190 39.90 8.11 -18.58
C GLY A 190 41.04 9.03 -19.06
N PRO A 191 41.68 9.78 -18.14
CA PRO A 191 41.56 9.62 -16.70
C PRO A 191 40.30 10.28 -16.10
N TYR A 192 39.90 9.81 -14.92
CA TYR A 192 38.79 10.29 -14.11
C TYR A 192 39.33 10.95 -12.86
N LEU A 193 38.83 12.14 -12.52
CA LEU A 193 39.18 12.84 -11.29
C LEU A 193 38.06 12.65 -10.26
N TYR A 194 38.44 12.26 -9.05
CA TYR A 194 37.53 12.05 -7.93
C TYR A 194 37.88 12.97 -6.75
N SER A 195 36.86 13.56 -6.12
CA SER A 195 36.92 14.16 -4.79
C SER A 195 36.11 13.32 -3.79
N SER A 196 36.17 13.68 -2.51
CA SER A 196 35.36 13.08 -1.45
C SER A 196 33.85 13.17 -1.70
N ASP A 197 33.39 14.12 -2.53
CA ASP A 197 31.97 14.23 -2.92
C ASP A 197 31.48 13.02 -3.71
N PHE A 198 32.38 12.31 -4.41
CA PHE A 198 32.01 11.09 -5.14
C PHE A 198 31.53 9.99 -4.18
N GLY A 199 32.15 9.91 -3.02
CA GLY A 199 31.98 8.88 -2.01
C GLY A 199 33.29 8.61 -1.28
N PRO A 200 33.31 7.62 -0.36
CA PRO A 200 34.49 7.33 0.46
C PRO A 200 35.69 6.80 -0.34
N ASN A 201 35.49 6.40 -1.60
CA ASN A 201 36.54 5.88 -2.48
C ASN A 201 36.16 6.04 -3.97
N THR A 202 37.10 5.78 -4.88
CA THR A 202 36.93 5.94 -6.34
C THR A 202 35.90 5.01 -7.00
N GLY A 203 35.42 3.96 -6.32
CA GLY A 203 34.46 3.01 -6.88
C GLY A 203 34.94 2.24 -8.13
N SER A 204 36.21 2.34 -8.51
CA SER A 204 36.80 1.64 -9.66
C SER A 204 36.66 0.12 -9.49
N THR A 205 36.07 -0.61 -10.42
CA THR A 205 35.89 -2.08 -10.30
C THR A 205 36.95 -2.90 -11.03
N VAL A 206 37.78 -2.25 -11.83
CA VAL A 206 38.80 -2.87 -12.68
C VAL A 206 40.20 -2.33 -12.36
N PRO A 207 41.28 -3.12 -12.60
CA PRO A 207 42.64 -2.68 -12.32
C PRO A 207 42.97 -1.35 -12.99
N SER A 208 43.33 -0.37 -12.17
CA SER A 208 43.62 1.00 -12.58
C SER A 208 44.94 1.49 -11.98
N LEU A 209 45.56 2.45 -12.64
CA LEU A 209 46.56 3.32 -12.05
C LEU A 209 45.83 4.47 -11.35
N GLU A 210 46.01 4.59 -10.03
CA GLU A 210 45.36 5.61 -9.22
C GLU A 210 46.42 6.42 -8.47
N ALA A 211 46.45 7.74 -8.72
CA ALA A 211 47.30 8.68 -8.02
C ALA A 211 46.46 9.42 -6.96
N ILE A 212 46.91 9.36 -5.71
CA ILE A 212 46.34 10.09 -4.58
C ILE A 212 47.05 11.44 -4.53
N LEU A 213 46.26 12.52 -4.52
CA LEU A 213 46.77 13.89 -4.57
C LEU A 213 46.25 14.68 -3.37
N ASP A 214 47.15 15.24 -2.57
CA ASP A 214 46.80 16.13 -1.46
C ASP A 214 46.67 17.56 -2.01
N ILE A 215 45.52 18.21 -1.79
CA ILE A 215 45.30 19.59 -2.26
C ILE A 215 46.18 20.54 -1.43
N ILE A 216 46.96 21.36 -2.13
CA ILE A 216 47.85 22.38 -1.55
C ILE A 216 47.18 23.76 -1.57
N ASP A 217 46.51 24.09 -2.67
CA ASP A 217 45.93 25.42 -2.90
C ASP A 217 44.80 25.36 -3.94
N GLY A 218 43.84 26.28 -3.82
CA GLY A 218 42.70 26.44 -4.72
C GLY A 218 41.49 25.56 -4.41
N ASP A 219 40.36 25.94 -5.00
CA ASP A 219 39.05 25.29 -4.82
C ASP A 219 38.56 24.62 -6.11
N LEU A 220 37.81 23.53 -5.95
CA LEU A 220 37.07 22.88 -7.03
C LEU A 220 35.89 23.76 -7.47
N LYS A 221 36.14 24.71 -8.38
CA LYS A 221 35.13 25.64 -8.90
C LYS A 221 35.26 25.84 -10.41
N ILE A 222 34.17 26.24 -11.05
CA ILE A 222 34.15 26.59 -12.47
C ILE A 222 35.02 27.84 -12.69
N GLY A 223 35.88 27.82 -13.70
CA GLY A 223 36.91 28.83 -13.94
C GLY A 223 38.09 28.77 -12.96
N GLY A 224 38.09 27.84 -12.02
CA GLY A 224 39.12 27.70 -10.98
C GLY A 224 40.31 26.82 -11.37
N THR A 225 41.32 26.88 -10.50
CA THR A 225 42.53 26.07 -10.55
C THR A 225 42.74 25.42 -9.19
N VAL A 226 43.15 24.15 -9.18
CA VAL A 226 43.52 23.41 -7.97
C VAL A 226 44.95 22.90 -8.13
N LYS A 227 45.84 23.27 -7.20
CA LYS A 227 47.19 22.72 -7.11
C LYS A 227 47.20 21.60 -6.06
N ALA A 228 47.69 20.44 -6.44
CA ALA A 228 47.79 19.28 -5.56
C ALA A 228 49.17 18.61 -5.69
N ARG A 229 49.58 17.87 -4.66
CA ARG A 229 50.83 17.09 -4.65
C ARG A 229 50.53 15.61 -4.62
N ILE A 230 51.19 14.83 -5.45
CA ILE A 230 51.04 13.37 -5.43
C ILE A 230 51.61 12.81 -4.13
N SER A 231 50.75 12.28 -3.26
CA SER A 231 51.12 11.68 -1.98
C SER A 231 51.20 10.15 -2.04
N GLY A 232 50.54 9.54 -3.03
CA GLY A 232 50.62 8.10 -3.25
C GLY A 232 50.28 7.69 -4.69
N ILE A 233 50.83 6.56 -5.12
CA ILE A 233 50.54 5.94 -6.42
C ILE A 233 50.23 4.47 -6.19
N LYS A 234 49.09 4.01 -6.70
CA LYS A 234 48.66 2.61 -6.62
C LYS A 234 48.49 2.04 -8.03
N ILE A 235 49.21 0.96 -8.30
CA ILE A 235 49.12 0.21 -9.56
C ILE A 235 48.14 -0.95 -9.35
N ASN A 236 47.31 -1.24 -10.36
CA ASN A 236 46.26 -2.27 -10.29
C ASN A 236 45.22 -2.05 -9.19
N ALA A 237 45.02 -0.79 -8.76
CA ALA A 237 44.01 -0.44 -7.78
C ALA A 237 42.60 -0.71 -8.33
N LYS A 238 41.70 -1.14 -7.45
CA LYS A 238 40.28 -1.43 -7.75
C LYS A 238 39.36 -0.74 -6.76
N SER A 239 39.72 0.47 -6.33
CA SER A 239 39.05 1.34 -5.36
C SER A 239 40.10 1.90 -4.41
N THR A 240 40.26 3.22 -4.42
CA THR A 240 41.16 3.94 -3.51
C THR A 240 40.36 4.88 -2.63
N PRO A 241 40.52 4.82 -1.29
CA PRO A 241 39.91 5.79 -0.37
C PRO A 241 40.28 7.23 -0.72
N ILE A 242 39.33 8.15 -0.53
CA ILE A 242 39.53 9.58 -0.78
C ILE A 242 39.35 10.35 0.53
N GLY A 243 40.40 11.04 0.99
CA GLY A 243 40.36 11.89 2.17
C GLY A 243 39.70 13.25 1.93
N GLU A 244 39.37 13.97 3.01
CA GLU A 244 38.61 15.24 3.02
C GLU A 244 39.30 16.40 2.27
N ASN A 245 40.63 16.34 2.10
CA ASN A 245 41.41 17.30 1.31
C ASN A 245 42.26 16.59 0.23
N GLN A 246 41.72 15.50 -0.31
CA GLN A 246 42.40 14.70 -1.33
C GLN A 246 41.57 14.61 -2.61
N LEU A 247 42.29 14.44 -3.70
CA LEU A 247 41.77 14.00 -4.98
C LEU A 247 42.36 12.64 -5.32
N VAL A 248 41.67 11.89 -6.17
CA VAL A 248 42.25 10.72 -6.83
C VAL A 248 42.08 10.86 -8.33
N LEU A 249 43.19 10.86 -9.06
CA LEU A 249 43.18 10.73 -10.51
C LEU A 249 43.34 9.26 -10.86
N SER A 250 42.44 8.72 -11.68
CA SER A 250 42.33 7.28 -11.93
C SER A 250 42.23 6.98 -13.42
N ALA A 251 43.05 6.06 -13.91
CA ALA A 251 43.00 5.56 -15.28
C ALA A 251 43.08 4.04 -15.34
N ARG A 252 42.17 3.41 -16.09
CA ARG A 252 42.18 1.97 -16.32
C ARG A 252 43.46 1.52 -17.01
N ASN A 253 43.99 0.38 -16.59
CA ASN A 253 45.15 -0.21 -17.23
C ASN A 253 44.88 -0.54 -18.71
N GLY A 254 45.86 -0.26 -19.57
CA GLY A 254 45.76 -0.54 -21.01
C GLY A 254 44.76 0.32 -21.78
N LYS A 255 44.23 1.38 -21.16
CA LYS A 255 43.31 2.34 -21.80
C LYS A 255 43.98 3.70 -21.99
N SER A 256 43.38 4.55 -22.82
CA SER A 256 43.97 5.81 -23.30
C SER A 256 44.48 6.71 -22.16
N GLY A 257 43.71 6.81 -21.07
CA GLY A 257 44.06 7.62 -19.91
C GLY A 257 45.33 7.21 -19.17
N PHE A 258 45.75 5.95 -19.26
CA PHE A 258 46.90 5.43 -18.50
C PHE A 258 48.20 6.19 -18.84
N SER A 259 48.42 6.44 -20.14
CA SER A 259 49.63 7.09 -20.64
C SER A 259 49.85 8.51 -20.07
N SER A 260 48.76 9.21 -19.75
CA SER A 260 48.80 10.56 -19.18
C SER A 260 49.28 10.62 -17.73
N MET A 261 49.39 9.45 -17.08
CA MET A 261 49.80 9.27 -15.69
C MET A 261 51.06 8.41 -15.53
N ALA A 262 51.61 7.86 -16.61
CA ALA A 262 52.68 6.87 -16.56
C ALA A 262 54.01 7.39 -15.96
N ASP A 263 54.28 8.69 -16.12
CA ASP A 263 55.51 9.34 -15.63
C ASP A 263 55.37 9.93 -14.21
N PHE A 264 54.24 9.72 -13.53
CA PHE A 264 53.97 10.34 -12.22
C PHE A 264 54.92 9.82 -11.14
N ARG A 265 55.39 10.73 -10.29
CA ARG A 265 56.20 10.41 -9.11
C ARG A 265 55.57 10.99 -7.86
N ILE A 266 55.74 10.29 -6.74
CA ILE A 266 55.39 10.84 -5.43
C ILE A 266 56.19 12.12 -5.22
N GLY A 267 55.50 13.19 -4.83
CA GLY A 267 56.05 14.53 -4.66
C GLY A 267 55.82 15.47 -5.86
N ASP A 268 55.43 14.96 -7.03
CA ASP A 268 55.11 15.82 -8.18
C ASP A 268 53.94 16.76 -7.86
N GLU A 269 54.05 18.02 -8.31
CA GLU A 269 52.94 18.98 -8.25
C GLU A 269 52.11 18.90 -9.53
N VAL A 270 50.79 18.77 -9.36
CA VAL A 270 49.80 18.68 -10.42
C VAL A 270 48.84 19.85 -10.29
N VAL A 271 48.62 20.58 -11.38
CA VAL A 271 47.74 21.75 -11.43
C VAL A 271 46.52 21.45 -12.31
N PHE A 272 45.36 21.22 -11.69
CA PHE A 272 44.08 21.02 -12.36
C PHE A 272 43.41 22.34 -12.69
N ASN A 273 42.78 22.44 -13.85
CA ASN A 273 42.06 23.61 -14.34
C ASN A 273 40.67 23.20 -14.81
N PHE A 274 39.66 23.99 -14.45
CA PHE A 274 38.25 23.77 -14.79
C PHE A 274 37.73 24.97 -15.59
N LYS A 275 38.32 25.22 -16.75
CA LYS A 275 38.10 26.47 -17.49
C LYS A 275 36.72 26.46 -18.15
N ASP A 276 35.99 27.56 -18.03
CA ASP A 276 34.80 27.86 -18.83
C ASP A 276 35.18 28.90 -19.91
N PRO A 277 35.43 28.48 -21.17
CA PRO A 277 35.92 29.39 -22.21
C PRO A 277 34.95 30.53 -22.53
N GLU A 278 33.66 30.32 -22.31
CA GLU A 278 32.60 31.30 -22.61
C GLU A 278 32.27 32.20 -21.41
N ASN A 279 32.85 31.93 -20.22
CA ASN A 279 32.54 32.61 -18.95
C ASN A 279 31.03 32.72 -18.65
N LYS A 280 30.23 31.75 -19.12
CA LYS A 280 28.79 31.70 -18.90
C LYS A 280 28.44 31.18 -17.52
N TRP A 281 29.25 30.28 -16.96
CA TRP A 281 28.95 29.49 -15.77
C TRP A 281 29.86 29.80 -14.57
N THR A 282 30.83 30.70 -14.71
CA THR A 282 31.84 31.00 -13.67
C THR A 282 31.26 31.60 -12.40
N ASN A 283 30.11 32.29 -12.48
CA ASN A 283 29.42 32.89 -11.34
C ASN A 283 28.28 32.03 -10.77
N VAL A 284 28.09 30.82 -11.32
CA VAL A 284 27.00 29.94 -10.92
C VAL A 284 27.30 29.35 -9.56
N THR A 285 26.38 29.53 -8.61
CA THR A 285 26.51 29.02 -7.25
C THR A 285 25.72 27.75 -7.03
N GLN A 286 24.66 27.52 -7.80
CA GLN A 286 23.85 26.31 -7.74
C GLN A 286 23.53 25.83 -9.15
N ALA A 287 23.72 24.55 -9.46
CA ALA A 287 23.33 24.00 -10.76
C ALA A 287 23.01 22.53 -10.68
N ILE A 288 22.07 22.11 -11.53
CA ILE A 288 21.80 20.70 -11.82
C ILE A 288 21.70 20.49 -13.33
N GLY A 289 21.97 19.26 -13.78
CA GLY A 289 21.75 18.84 -15.17
C GLY A 289 20.27 18.72 -15.52
N GLY A 290 20.00 18.68 -16.83
CA GLY A 290 18.71 18.36 -17.42
C GLY A 290 18.90 17.92 -18.87
N GLU A 291 17.89 17.27 -19.44
CA GLU A 291 18.04 16.62 -20.74
C GLU A 291 17.72 17.59 -21.89
N THR A 292 16.47 18.06 -21.97
CA THR A 292 15.96 18.75 -23.16
C THR A 292 15.61 20.20 -22.88
N ILE A 293 16.18 21.14 -23.64
CA ILE A 293 15.71 22.53 -23.66
C ILE A 293 14.36 22.58 -24.39
N LEU A 294 13.29 22.85 -23.65
CA LEU A 294 11.90 22.88 -24.13
C LEU A 294 11.54 24.20 -24.81
N ILE A 295 12.07 25.29 -24.28
CA ILE A 295 11.86 26.65 -24.80
C ILE A 295 13.21 27.33 -24.87
N ASN A 296 13.51 27.95 -26.00
CA ASN A 296 14.73 28.71 -26.20
C ASN A 296 14.40 30.08 -26.79
N ASN A 297 14.81 31.16 -26.11
CA ASN A 297 14.59 32.54 -26.54
C ASN A 297 13.13 32.86 -26.90
N GLY A 298 12.18 32.39 -26.09
CA GLY A 298 10.73 32.63 -26.29
C GLY A 298 10.06 31.71 -27.31
N VAL A 299 10.80 30.76 -27.92
CA VAL A 299 10.30 29.85 -28.94
C VAL A 299 10.33 28.41 -28.41
N ILE A 300 9.24 27.67 -28.60
CA ILE A 300 9.19 26.23 -28.31
C ILE A 300 10.14 25.49 -29.25
N THR A 301 11.02 24.65 -28.71
CA THR A 301 11.99 23.89 -29.49
C THR A 301 11.29 22.96 -30.49
N SER A 302 11.79 22.89 -31.73
CA SER A 302 11.24 21.99 -32.76
C SER A 302 11.54 20.52 -32.45
N GLY A 303 10.63 19.61 -32.83
CA GLY A 303 10.85 18.16 -32.72
C GLY A 303 10.54 17.56 -31.34
N LEU A 304 9.97 18.33 -30.42
CA LEU A 304 9.47 17.79 -29.15
C LEU A 304 8.35 16.76 -29.39
N SER A 305 8.37 15.68 -28.61
CA SER A 305 7.37 14.61 -28.70
C SER A 305 5.99 15.15 -28.30
N ALA A 306 5.00 14.93 -29.16
CA ALA A 306 3.58 15.15 -28.86
C ALA A 306 2.87 13.89 -28.33
N SER A 307 3.60 12.78 -28.20
CA SER A 307 3.19 11.51 -27.61
C SER A 307 4.08 11.18 -26.40
N ASN A 308 4.00 9.95 -25.86
CA ASN A 308 4.76 9.49 -24.69
C ASN A 308 4.43 10.24 -23.39
N TYR A 309 3.15 10.19 -23.00
CA TYR A 309 2.68 10.79 -21.75
C TYR A 309 3.32 10.14 -20.53
N ASN A 310 4.01 10.95 -19.74
CA ASN A 310 4.68 10.52 -18.52
C ASN A 310 4.52 11.57 -17.41
N PRO A 311 4.67 11.19 -16.13
CA PRO A 311 4.98 12.16 -15.08
C PRO A 311 6.24 12.94 -15.47
N ALA A 312 6.28 14.23 -15.17
CA ALA A 312 7.33 15.09 -15.67
C ALA A 312 7.67 16.22 -14.69
N THR A 313 8.95 16.61 -14.70
CA THR A 313 9.49 17.73 -13.95
C THR A 313 10.25 18.66 -14.89
N ALA A 314 10.11 19.97 -14.71
CA ALA A 314 10.81 20.97 -15.52
C ALA A 314 11.07 22.26 -14.75
N VAL A 315 12.01 23.07 -15.26
CA VAL A 315 12.26 24.44 -14.81
C VAL A 315 12.00 25.39 -15.97
N GLY A 316 11.15 26.39 -15.77
CA GLY A 316 10.91 27.49 -16.70
C GLY A 316 11.42 28.82 -16.17
N VAL A 317 11.84 29.72 -17.04
CA VAL A 317 12.30 31.08 -16.70
C VAL A 317 11.59 32.09 -17.59
N LYS A 318 10.99 33.11 -16.99
CA LYS A 318 10.32 34.23 -17.67
C LYS A 318 11.31 35.36 -17.95
N SER A 319 10.94 36.28 -18.85
CA SER A 319 11.78 37.44 -19.21
C SER A 319 12.04 38.41 -18.05
N ASN A 320 11.18 38.43 -17.03
CA ASN A 320 11.34 39.26 -15.83
C ASN A 320 12.22 38.59 -14.74
N GLY A 321 12.76 37.40 -15.01
CA GLY A 321 13.57 36.64 -14.06
C GLY A 321 12.78 35.71 -13.12
N ASP A 322 11.45 35.63 -13.25
CA ASP A 322 10.67 34.65 -12.50
C ASP A 322 11.01 33.22 -12.96
N VAL A 323 11.19 32.34 -11.98
CA VAL A 323 11.46 30.92 -12.15
C VAL A 323 10.21 30.14 -11.79
N ILE A 324 9.93 29.10 -12.58
CA ILE A 324 8.83 28.17 -12.36
C ILE A 324 9.40 26.78 -12.20
N PHE A 325 9.24 26.20 -11.01
CA PHE A 325 9.35 24.76 -10.82
C PHE A 325 8.04 24.13 -11.23
N TYR A 326 8.08 23.19 -12.15
CA TYR A 326 6.91 22.54 -12.74
C TYR A 326 6.97 21.04 -12.50
N GLN A 327 5.84 20.46 -12.09
CA GLN A 327 5.68 19.04 -11.89
C GLN A 327 4.28 18.58 -12.35
N VAL A 328 4.21 17.40 -12.96
CA VAL A 328 2.95 16.74 -13.36
C VAL A 328 2.98 15.26 -12.97
N ASP A 329 1.89 14.80 -12.38
CA ASP A 329 1.65 13.39 -12.08
C ASP A 329 1.34 12.60 -13.35
N GLY A 330 1.51 11.27 -13.33
CA GLY A 330 1.24 10.43 -14.49
C GLY A 330 1.09 8.95 -14.15
N ARG A 331 0.76 8.14 -15.16
CA ARG A 331 0.60 6.67 -15.04
C ARG A 331 -0.47 6.23 -14.03
N SER A 332 -1.53 7.04 -13.85
CA SER A 332 -2.68 6.70 -13.01
C SER A 332 -3.99 7.13 -13.67
N THR A 333 -5.12 6.66 -13.13
CA THR A 333 -6.45 7.12 -13.55
C THR A 333 -6.72 8.59 -13.21
N LEU A 334 -5.99 9.14 -12.23
CA LEU A 334 -6.08 10.54 -11.81
C LEU A 334 -5.23 11.48 -12.67
N SER A 335 -4.16 10.97 -13.29
CA SER A 335 -3.34 11.70 -14.24
C SER A 335 -2.63 10.76 -15.21
N GLN A 336 -2.83 10.97 -16.51
CA GLN A 336 -2.13 10.23 -17.57
C GLN A 336 -0.64 10.63 -17.66
N GLY A 337 -0.33 11.89 -17.33
CA GLY A 337 0.97 12.52 -17.59
C GLY A 337 0.91 13.48 -18.76
N VAL A 338 2.08 13.99 -19.15
CA VAL A 338 2.26 14.97 -20.24
C VAL A 338 3.38 14.53 -21.18
N SER A 339 3.28 14.97 -22.44
CA SER A 339 4.38 14.89 -23.41
C SER A 339 5.31 16.10 -23.30
N SER A 340 6.53 16.02 -23.85
CA SER A 340 7.47 17.16 -23.80
C SER A 340 6.96 18.39 -24.55
N ALA A 341 6.20 18.21 -25.64
CA ALA A 341 5.52 19.31 -26.32
C ALA A 341 4.47 20.00 -25.43
N GLU A 342 3.72 19.22 -24.65
CA GLU A 342 2.71 19.79 -23.73
C GLU A 342 3.32 20.55 -22.56
N ILE A 343 4.46 20.07 -22.01
CA ILE A 343 5.22 20.82 -20.99
C ILE A 343 5.66 22.16 -21.57
N ALA A 344 6.24 22.16 -22.76
CA ALA A 344 6.68 23.38 -23.43
C ALA A 344 5.52 24.35 -23.70
N GLN A 345 4.37 23.85 -24.17
CA GLN A 345 3.17 24.66 -24.39
C GLN A 345 2.63 25.27 -23.09
N PHE A 346 2.59 24.51 -21.99
CA PHE A 346 2.14 25.00 -20.70
C PHE A 346 3.07 26.12 -20.17
N LEU A 347 4.38 25.88 -20.15
CA LEU A 347 5.36 26.85 -19.68
C LEU A 347 5.43 28.10 -20.59
N HIS A 348 5.29 27.93 -21.91
CA HIS A 348 5.24 29.04 -22.87
C HIS A 348 4.01 29.93 -22.61
N LYS A 349 2.83 29.33 -22.38
CA LYS A 349 1.63 30.07 -21.98
C LYS A 349 1.75 30.81 -20.65
N LEU A 350 2.55 30.28 -19.71
CA LEU A 350 2.90 30.99 -18.47
C LEU A 350 3.89 32.15 -18.69
N GLY A 351 4.43 32.31 -19.90
CA GLY A 351 5.36 33.37 -20.29
C GLY A 351 6.83 33.00 -20.14
N CYS A 352 7.16 31.71 -20.01
CA CYS A 352 8.57 31.28 -19.99
C CYS A 352 9.23 31.51 -21.36
N VAL A 353 10.41 32.14 -21.32
CA VAL A 353 11.28 32.37 -22.50
C VAL A 353 12.41 31.35 -22.59
N LYS A 354 12.70 30.65 -21.50
CA LYS A 354 13.61 29.51 -21.43
C LYS A 354 12.95 28.41 -20.60
N ALA A 355 13.15 27.14 -20.95
CA ALA A 355 12.71 26.03 -20.12
C ALA A 355 13.58 24.78 -20.35
N LEU A 356 13.83 24.02 -19.29
CA LEU A 356 14.60 22.79 -19.29
C LEU A 356 13.78 21.66 -18.67
N GLN A 357 13.72 20.52 -19.36
CA GLN A 357 13.16 19.30 -18.82
C GLN A 357 14.17 18.59 -17.92
N LEU A 358 13.73 18.21 -16.72
CA LEU A 358 14.50 17.45 -15.74
C LEU A 358 14.06 15.97 -15.75
N ASP A 359 14.61 15.14 -14.86
CA ASP A 359 14.20 13.74 -14.77
C ASP A 359 12.71 13.62 -14.40
N GLY A 360 12.03 12.68 -15.05
CA GLY A 360 10.59 12.48 -14.94
C GLY A 360 10.23 11.06 -14.51
N GLY A 361 9.06 10.58 -14.96
CA GLY A 361 8.57 9.25 -14.57
C GLY A 361 8.46 9.12 -13.05
N GLY A 362 8.88 7.98 -12.50
CA GLY A 362 8.83 7.76 -11.05
C GLY A 362 9.76 8.66 -10.23
N SER A 363 10.70 9.37 -10.86
CA SER A 363 11.55 10.36 -10.18
C SER A 363 10.82 11.67 -9.89
N SER A 364 9.71 11.94 -10.61
CA SER A 364 8.99 13.21 -10.55
C SER A 364 8.36 13.44 -9.18
N ALA A 365 8.82 14.48 -8.49
CA ALA A 365 8.37 14.85 -7.16
C ALA A 365 8.41 16.37 -6.95
N ILE A 366 7.45 16.89 -6.17
CA ILE A 366 7.42 18.30 -5.73
C ILE A 366 6.97 18.39 -4.27
N ILE A 367 7.67 19.20 -3.49
CA ILE A 367 7.37 19.47 -2.08
C ILE A 367 7.09 20.96 -1.87
N ALA A 368 6.25 21.29 -0.89
CA ALA A 368 6.12 22.66 -0.38
C ALA A 368 5.71 22.69 1.09
N ARG A 369 6.14 23.72 1.80
CA ARG A 369 5.70 24.07 3.14
C ARG A 369 4.46 24.95 3.04
N MET A 370 3.32 24.37 3.38
CA MET A 370 2.05 25.11 3.40
C MET A 370 2.08 26.15 4.53
N PRO A 371 1.56 27.37 4.33
CA PRO A 371 1.60 28.43 5.34
C PRO A 371 1.07 28.01 6.72
N GLY A 372 1.89 28.19 7.76
CA GLY A 372 1.59 27.78 9.12
C GLY A 372 1.94 26.32 9.46
N HIS A 373 2.49 25.56 8.51
CA HIS A 373 3.14 24.27 8.76
C HIS A 373 4.64 24.46 8.97
N SER A 374 5.23 23.63 9.83
CA SER A 374 6.65 23.73 10.19
C SER A 374 7.61 23.28 9.11
N SER A 375 7.24 22.27 8.31
CA SER A 375 8.10 21.63 7.32
C SER A 375 7.35 21.40 6.00
N PRO A 376 8.06 21.25 4.88
CA PRO A 376 7.44 20.89 3.61
C PRO A 376 6.90 19.46 3.62
N GLY A 377 5.85 19.24 2.82
CA GLY A 377 5.30 17.91 2.53
C GLY A 377 5.27 17.65 1.03
N LEU A 378 5.25 16.37 0.65
CA LEU A 378 5.06 15.92 -0.72
C LEU A 378 3.65 16.29 -1.21
N LEU A 379 3.57 16.93 -2.37
CA LEU A 379 2.30 17.46 -2.90
C LEU A 379 1.68 16.63 -4.01
N ASN A 380 2.48 15.78 -4.66
CA ASN A 380 2.08 15.03 -5.84
C ASN A 380 1.91 13.55 -5.51
N ASN A 381 1.37 12.77 -6.44
CA ASN A 381 1.20 11.33 -6.29
C ASN A 381 2.28 10.59 -7.10
N PRO A 382 3.35 10.06 -6.47
CA PRO A 382 4.45 9.42 -7.16
C PRO A 382 3.99 8.21 -7.98
N SER A 383 4.41 8.12 -9.24
CA SER A 383 3.93 7.08 -10.16
C SER A 383 4.39 5.66 -9.81
N ASP A 384 5.37 5.51 -8.94
CA ASP A 384 5.86 4.21 -8.46
C ASP A 384 5.06 3.70 -7.24
N GLY A 385 3.99 4.41 -6.83
CA GLY A 385 3.23 4.16 -5.60
C GLY A 385 3.92 4.67 -4.33
N ARG A 386 5.18 5.10 -4.44
CA ARG A 386 5.97 5.78 -3.39
C ARG A 386 6.97 6.74 -4.02
N GLU A 387 7.42 7.72 -3.25
CA GLU A 387 8.45 8.67 -3.68
C GLU A 387 9.77 7.94 -3.99
N ARG A 388 10.33 8.16 -5.18
CA ARG A 388 11.60 7.55 -5.60
C ARG A 388 12.80 8.31 -5.03
N ALA A 389 13.83 7.57 -4.66
CA ALA A 389 15.13 8.13 -4.30
C ALA A 389 15.89 8.57 -5.56
N ASN A 390 16.25 9.86 -5.63
CA ASN A 390 16.90 10.51 -6.76
C ASN A 390 18.36 10.89 -6.42
N SER A 391 19.15 11.21 -7.44
CA SER A 391 20.56 11.61 -7.30
C SER A 391 20.72 13.00 -6.66
N ASN A 392 19.95 13.97 -7.13
CA ASN A 392 19.95 15.35 -6.65
C ASN A 392 18.56 16.02 -6.81
N SER A 393 18.44 17.23 -6.28
CA SER A 393 17.24 18.04 -6.29
C SER A 393 17.54 19.55 -6.29
N LEU A 394 16.54 20.36 -6.61
CA LEU A 394 16.53 21.79 -6.34
C LEU A 394 15.53 22.07 -5.23
N ILE A 395 16.02 22.58 -4.10
CA ILE A 395 15.19 23.02 -2.97
C ILE A 395 15.23 24.54 -2.83
N LEU A 396 14.18 25.10 -2.22
CA LEU A 396 14.02 26.53 -1.96
C LEU A 396 14.18 26.78 -0.46
N ILE A 397 15.27 27.42 -0.07
CA ILE A 397 15.55 27.86 1.30
C ILE A 397 14.95 29.26 1.49
N SER A 398 14.37 29.53 2.67
CA SER A 398 13.90 30.87 3.04
C SER A 398 15.08 31.77 3.46
N LYS A 399 15.32 32.86 2.70
CA LYS A 399 16.31 33.90 3.02
C LYS A 399 16.03 34.54 4.37
N ASN A 400 14.78 34.77 4.72
CA ASN A 400 14.36 35.27 6.01
C ASN A 400 14.76 34.30 7.15
N SER A 401 14.63 32.99 6.94
CA SER A 401 15.08 32.01 7.93
C SER A 401 16.62 31.97 8.08
N VAL A 402 17.36 32.22 7.00
CA VAL A 402 18.83 32.42 7.04
C VAL A 402 19.16 33.69 7.85
N ALA A 403 18.51 34.81 7.57
CA ALA A 403 18.71 36.07 8.29
C ALA A 403 18.41 35.92 9.79
N ILE A 404 17.37 35.15 10.15
CA ILE A 404 17.05 34.80 11.55
C ILE A 404 18.17 33.98 12.17
N LYS A 405 18.64 32.93 11.48
CA LYS A 405 19.75 32.07 11.96
C LYS A 405 21.02 32.89 12.20
N GLU A 406 21.31 33.86 11.32
CA GLU A 406 22.47 34.75 11.42
C GLU A 406 22.29 35.91 12.42
N GLY A 407 21.13 36.01 13.07
CA GLY A 407 20.83 37.08 14.03
C GLY A 407 20.59 38.46 13.40
N LYS A 408 20.38 38.52 12.07
CA LYS A 408 20.04 39.74 11.33
C LYS A 408 18.55 40.08 11.41
N GLU A 409 17.70 39.07 11.63
CA GLU A 409 16.25 39.21 11.81
C GLU A 409 15.76 38.43 13.05
N VAL A 410 14.56 38.74 13.53
CA VAL A 410 13.96 38.09 14.70
C VAL A 410 12.80 37.18 14.28
N ASN A 411 12.79 35.94 14.78
CA ASN A 411 11.67 35.03 14.60
C ASN A 411 10.50 35.38 15.54
N SER A 412 9.69 36.38 15.16
CA SER A 412 8.49 36.75 15.89
C SER A 412 7.46 35.61 15.90
N GLN A 413 6.91 35.32 17.08
CA GLN A 413 5.79 34.37 17.23
C GLN A 413 4.42 35.03 16.99
N VAL A 414 4.39 36.33 16.71
CA VAL A 414 3.17 37.10 16.49
C VAL A 414 2.59 36.75 15.12
N ALA A 415 1.31 36.40 15.09
CA ALA A 415 0.55 36.20 13.87
C ALA A 415 0.37 37.52 13.09
N GLU A 416 0.75 37.50 11.82
CA GLU A 416 0.61 38.61 10.87
C GLU A 416 -0.29 38.22 9.68
N ASN A 417 -0.40 36.92 9.39
CA ASN A 417 -1.27 36.40 8.35
C ASN A 417 -2.05 35.19 8.87
N LEU A 418 -3.32 35.08 8.51
CA LEU A 418 -4.14 33.88 8.75
C LEU A 418 -4.31 33.10 7.45
N HIS A 419 -4.37 31.78 7.57
CA HIS A 419 -4.40 30.85 6.45
C HIS A 419 -5.50 29.83 6.69
N VAL A 420 -6.55 29.88 5.88
CA VAL A 420 -7.71 28.98 6.00
C VAL A 420 -7.44 27.70 5.21
N TYR A 421 -7.90 26.57 5.74
CA TYR A 421 -7.77 25.24 5.14
C TYR A 421 -9.10 24.48 5.22
N PRO A 422 -9.50 23.76 4.15
CA PRO A 422 -8.87 23.71 2.82
C PRO A 422 -8.94 25.08 2.11
N ALA A 423 -8.06 25.34 1.13
CA ALA A 423 -8.04 26.64 0.42
C ALA A 423 -9.09 26.74 -0.70
N LYS A 424 -9.46 25.61 -1.30
CA LYS A 424 -10.54 25.53 -2.28
C LYS A 424 -11.39 24.27 -2.04
N VAL A 425 -12.70 24.44 -2.05
CA VAL A 425 -13.67 23.39 -1.77
C VAL A 425 -14.76 23.39 -2.84
N TYR A 426 -15.19 22.19 -3.24
CA TYR A 426 -16.44 21.98 -3.97
C TYR A 426 -17.47 21.38 -3.02
N ALA A 427 -18.68 21.93 -3.01
CA ALA A 427 -19.76 21.48 -2.14
C ALA A 427 -21.12 21.53 -2.86
N LEU A 428 -22.07 20.74 -2.38
CA LEU A 428 -23.48 20.85 -2.77
C LEU A 428 -24.25 21.76 -1.80
N PRO A 429 -25.39 22.34 -2.23
CA PRO A 429 -26.32 23.05 -1.36
C PRO A 429 -26.62 22.29 -0.06
N GLY A 430 -26.54 22.96 1.08
CA GLY A 430 -26.83 22.37 2.38
C GLY A 430 -25.78 21.39 2.93
N ALA A 431 -24.69 21.10 2.21
CA ALA A 431 -23.61 20.28 2.74
C ALA A 431 -22.90 20.95 3.92
N THR A 432 -22.10 20.18 4.67
CA THR A 432 -21.22 20.71 5.71
C THR A 432 -19.75 20.64 5.28
N VAL A 433 -18.97 21.65 5.65
CA VAL A 433 -17.52 21.72 5.37
C VAL A 433 -16.80 22.19 6.63
N GLN A 434 -15.83 21.41 7.10
CA GLN A 434 -14.99 21.80 8.23
C GLN A 434 -13.79 22.61 7.75
N TYR A 435 -13.66 23.83 8.24
CA TYR A 435 -12.48 24.67 8.04
C TYR A 435 -11.60 24.69 9.28
N SER A 436 -10.30 24.90 9.05
CA SER A 436 -9.33 25.21 10.10
C SER A 436 -8.52 26.42 9.69
N VAL A 437 -7.86 27.05 10.65
CA VAL A 437 -7.03 28.23 10.42
C VAL A 437 -5.66 28.02 11.07
N LYS A 438 -4.62 28.45 10.36
CA LYS A 438 -3.25 28.54 10.87
C LYS A 438 -2.74 29.96 10.70
N ALA A 439 -1.67 30.30 11.43
CA ALA A 439 -1.06 31.62 11.37
C ALA A 439 0.39 31.56 10.90
N THR A 440 0.82 32.63 10.24
CA THR A 440 2.25 32.90 10.00
C THR A 440 2.62 34.29 10.47
N ASN A 441 3.90 34.50 10.77
CA ASN A 441 4.46 35.82 11.05
C ASN A 441 4.71 36.60 9.75
N LYS A 442 5.36 37.78 9.87
CA LYS A 442 5.70 38.65 8.74
C LYS A 442 6.52 37.96 7.64
N HIS A 443 7.30 36.94 8.01
CA HIS A 443 8.17 36.18 7.11
C HIS A 443 7.53 34.89 6.59
N TYR A 444 6.20 34.72 6.72
CA TYR A 444 5.49 33.50 6.34
C TYR A 444 5.95 32.23 7.09
N LEU A 445 6.72 32.36 8.19
CA LEU A 445 7.06 31.25 9.08
C LEU A 445 5.88 30.99 10.05
N PRO A 446 5.68 29.75 10.53
CA PRO A 446 4.60 29.43 11.47
C PRO A 446 4.64 30.33 12.70
N ALA A 447 3.47 30.82 13.09
CA ALA A 447 3.26 31.65 14.26
C ALA A 447 2.14 31.07 15.13
N GLN A 448 2.07 31.53 16.38
CA GLN A 448 0.99 31.13 17.28
C GLN A 448 -0.34 31.70 16.79
N LEU A 449 -1.36 30.85 16.72
CA LEU A 449 -2.71 31.29 16.35
C LEU A 449 -3.25 32.27 17.43
N PRO A 450 -3.90 33.38 17.04
CA PRO A 450 -4.55 34.27 18.00
C PRO A 450 -5.58 33.55 18.88
N ALA A 451 -5.72 34.01 20.14
CA ALA A 451 -6.62 33.39 21.13
C ALA A 451 -8.11 33.40 20.73
N SER A 452 -8.52 34.29 19.84
CA SER A 452 -9.86 34.32 19.27
C SER A 452 -9.78 34.48 17.75
N VAL A 453 -10.62 33.75 17.02
CA VAL A 453 -10.77 33.91 15.57
C VAL A 453 -12.25 34.05 15.29
N GLU A 454 -12.60 35.07 14.51
CA GLU A 454 -13.96 35.31 14.04
C GLU A 454 -14.10 34.72 12.63
N TRP A 455 -15.12 33.88 12.43
CA TRP A 455 -15.42 33.28 11.14
C TRP A 455 -16.54 34.03 10.43
N ALA A 456 -16.42 34.16 9.11
CA ALA A 456 -17.46 34.69 8.24
C ALA A 456 -17.57 33.84 6.96
N SER A 457 -18.77 33.75 6.39
CA SER A 457 -19.01 33.01 5.16
C SER A 457 -19.88 33.82 4.21
N GLY A 458 -19.52 33.81 2.92
CA GLY A 458 -20.35 34.32 1.84
C GLY A 458 -21.48 33.39 1.43
N THR A 459 -21.52 32.15 1.96
CA THR A 459 -22.59 31.17 1.72
C THR A 459 -23.02 30.53 3.03
N GLY A 460 -24.32 30.43 3.29
CA GLY A 460 -24.85 29.78 4.49
C GLY A 460 -24.34 30.36 5.81
N ALA A 461 -24.14 29.50 6.82
CA ALA A 461 -23.73 29.90 8.16
C ALA A 461 -22.51 29.09 8.64
N ILE A 462 -21.53 29.76 9.23
CA ILE A 462 -20.32 29.16 9.81
C ILE A 462 -20.28 29.41 11.31
N ASP A 463 -19.95 28.37 12.09
CA ASP A 463 -19.83 28.49 13.54
C ASP A 463 -18.43 28.96 13.98
N ASN A 464 -18.25 29.16 15.29
CA ASN A 464 -16.97 29.62 15.85
C ASN A 464 -15.85 28.56 15.76
N ASN A 465 -16.18 27.30 15.49
CA ASN A 465 -15.24 26.19 15.31
C ASN A 465 -14.86 26.00 13.83
N GLY A 466 -15.38 26.82 12.92
CA GLY A 466 -15.11 26.73 11.49
C GLY A 466 -15.96 25.69 10.75
N LEU A 467 -17.03 25.16 11.36
CA LEU A 467 -17.96 24.27 10.68
C LEU A 467 -18.96 25.09 9.86
N LEU A 468 -18.84 25.03 8.54
CA LEU A 468 -19.74 25.70 7.60
C LEU A 468 -20.92 24.79 7.25
N LYS A 469 -22.15 25.29 7.37
CA LYS A 469 -23.33 24.78 6.67
C LYS A 469 -23.52 25.59 5.40
N VAL A 470 -23.33 24.97 4.24
CA VAL A 470 -23.34 25.63 2.91
C VAL A 470 -24.75 26.11 2.58
N GLY A 471 -24.86 27.33 2.04
CA GLY A 471 -26.13 27.91 1.61
C GLY A 471 -26.70 27.24 0.36
N ASN A 472 -27.95 27.57 0.03
CA ASN A 472 -28.65 26.93 -1.09
C ASN A 472 -28.36 27.56 -2.46
N THR A 473 -27.68 28.71 -2.49
CA THR A 473 -27.36 29.42 -3.73
C THR A 473 -26.07 28.86 -4.34
N THR A 474 -26.12 28.51 -5.62
CA THR A 474 -24.96 28.04 -6.39
C THR A 474 -24.04 29.20 -6.75
N GLY A 475 -22.76 28.91 -6.95
CA GLY A 475 -21.73 29.91 -7.27
C GLY A 475 -20.47 29.77 -6.43
N THR A 476 -19.53 30.68 -6.64
CA THR A 476 -18.26 30.73 -5.89
C THR A 476 -18.33 31.80 -4.81
N PHE A 477 -18.06 31.39 -3.57
CA PHE A 477 -18.09 32.24 -2.38
C PHE A 477 -16.77 32.13 -1.61
N HIS A 478 -16.61 32.98 -0.60
CA HIS A 478 -15.45 32.95 0.29
C HIS A 478 -15.84 32.62 1.73
N VAL A 479 -14.98 31.86 2.39
CA VAL A 479 -14.99 31.65 3.84
C VAL A 479 -13.77 32.36 4.40
N MET A 480 -13.97 33.15 5.45
CA MET A 480 -12.95 34.01 6.03
C MET A 480 -12.76 33.72 7.51
N ALA A 481 -11.51 33.82 7.96
CA ALA A 481 -11.11 33.81 9.35
C ALA A 481 -10.38 35.12 9.66
N ALA A 482 -10.78 35.82 10.72
CA ALA A 482 -10.26 37.13 11.07
C ALA A 482 -9.87 37.24 12.55
N ASN A 483 -8.82 37.99 12.84
CA ASN A 483 -8.55 38.52 14.17
C ASN A 483 -8.02 39.95 14.03
N LYS A 484 -8.74 40.94 14.60
CA LYS A 484 -8.38 42.37 14.48
C LYS A 484 -8.14 42.77 13.01
N ASN A 485 -6.87 42.97 12.62
CA ASN A 485 -6.47 43.45 11.29
C ASN A 485 -5.90 42.34 10.40
N ILE A 486 -5.78 41.10 10.88
CA ILE A 486 -5.27 39.97 10.09
C ILE A 486 -6.42 39.08 9.62
N VAL A 487 -6.40 38.70 8.35
CA VAL A 487 -7.46 37.94 7.67
C VAL A 487 -6.84 36.81 6.86
N GLY A 488 -7.56 35.69 6.81
CA GLY A 488 -7.31 34.57 5.90
C GLY A 488 -8.61 34.20 5.19
N SER A 489 -8.50 33.69 3.97
CA SER A 489 -9.67 33.28 3.20
C SER A 489 -9.49 31.94 2.50
N SER A 490 -10.60 31.31 2.18
CA SER A 490 -10.74 30.11 1.36
C SER A 490 -11.88 30.30 0.37
N SER A 491 -11.84 29.60 -0.77
CA SER A 491 -12.90 29.61 -1.78
C SER A 491 -13.76 28.36 -1.69
N VAL A 492 -15.08 28.53 -1.68
CA VAL A 492 -16.05 27.43 -1.77
C VAL A 492 -16.90 27.60 -3.03
N THR A 493 -16.91 26.60 -3.89
CA THR A 493 -17.76 26.55 -5.08
C THR A 493 -18.94 25.64 -4.80
N VAL A 494 -20.13 26.23 -4.68
CA VAL A 494 -21.40 25.52 -4.53
C VAL A 494 -21.91 25.13 -5.92
N LEU A 495 -21.95 23.84 -6.19
CA LEU A 495 -22.22 23.29 -7.53
C LEU A 495 -23.72 23.06 -7.78
N ASP A 496 -24.17 23.41 -8.99
CA ASP A 496 -25.51 23.08 -9.50
C ASP A 496 -25.57 21.66 -10.11
N ARG A 497 -24.41 21.09 -10.45
CA ARG A 497 -24.27 19.80 -11.12
C ARG A 497 -23.00 19.06 -10.69
N VAL A 498 -23.00 17.75 -10.87
CA VAL A 498 -21.88 16.86 -10.58
C VAL A 498 -21.63 15.97 -11.79
N THR A 499 -20.39 15.52 -12.00
CA THR A 499 -20.04 14.65 -13.13
C THR A 499 -20.37 13.19 -12.86
N SER A 500 -20.32 12.77 -11.60
CA SER A 500 -20.68 11.42 -11.17
C SER A 500 -21.12 11.41 -9.71
N ILE A 501 -21.89 10.39 -9.34
CA ILE A 501 -22.28 10.07 -7.96
C ILE A 501 -22.01 8.60 -7.69
N LYS A 502 -21.73 8.25 -6.43
CA LYS A 502 -21.38 6.90 -6.01
C LYS A 502 -22.11 6.52 -4.72
N PRO A 503 -23.18 5.71 -4.80
CA PRO A 503 -23.84 5.20 -3.60
C PRO A 503 -22.93 4.22 -2.84
N SER A 504 -23.17 4.08 -1.54
CA SER A 504 -22.41 3.21 -0.62
C SER A 504 -22.53 1.73 -0.96
N LYS A 505 -23.60 1.37 -1.67
CA LYS A 505 -23.92 0.03 -2.16
C LYS A 505 -24.45 0.14 -3.59
N SER A 506 -24.20 -0.87 -4.41
CA SER A 506 -24.84 -1.02 -5.73
C SER A 506 -25.91 -2.12 -5.73
N VAL A 507 -25.92 -2.99 -4.72
CA VAL A 507 -26.91 -4.06 -4.52
C VAL A 507 -27.14 -4.25 -3.01
N LEU A 508 -28.38 -4.55 -2.61
CA LEU A 508 -28.85 -4.85 -1.27
C LEU A 508 -29.67 -6.13 -1.25
N THR A 509 -29.50 -6.93 -0.20
CA THR A 509 -30.35 -8.09 0.08
C THR A 509 -30.94 -7.91 1.47
N LEU A 510 -32.26 -7.76 1.57
CA LEU A 510 -32.96 -7.36 2.80
C LEU A 510 -34.25 -8.18 2.97
N LEU A 511 -34.57 -8.57 4.19
CA LEU A 511 -35.83 -9.20 4.56
C LEU A 511 -36.94 -8.15 4.74
N PRO A 512 -38.22 -8.53 4.60
CA PRO A 512 -39.34 -7.64 4.90
C PRO A 512 -39.22 -7.06 6.32
N GLY A 513 -39.37 -5.73 6.45
CA GLY A 513 -39.21 -4.99 7.71
C GLY A 513 -37.79 -4.47 8.00
N ASP A 514 -36.76 -4.92 7.28
CA ASP A 514 -35.38 -4.49 7.50
C ASP A 514 -35.18 -2.99 7.24
N LYS A 515 -34.22 -2.41 7.96
CA LYS A 515 -33.78 -1.03 7.79
C LYS A 515 -32.30 -0.96 7.54
N ILE A 516 -31.88 -0.15 6.58
CA ILE A 516 -30.47 0.10 6.31
C ILE A 516 -30.21 1.57 6.00
N ASP A 517 -29.11 2.08 6.53
CA ASP A 517 -28.63 3.42 6.24
C ASP A 517 -27.73 3.40 5.00
N LEU A 518 -28.12 4.15 3.96
CA LEU A 518 -27.42 4.24 2.69
C LEU A 518 -26.87 5.64 2.52
N SER A 519 -25.66 5.74 1.97
CA SER A 519 -25.03 7.03 1.71
C SER A 519 -24.64 7.18 0.25
N CYS A 520 -24.39 8.41 -0.18
CA CYS A 520 -23.96 8.71 -1.54
C CYS A 520 -22.89 9.80 -1.56
N GLU A 521 -21.86 9.60 -2.38
CA GLU A 521 -20.80 10.57 -2.62
C GLU A 521 -20.96 11.24 -3.99
N ALA A 522 -20.64 12.54 -4.07
CA ALA A 522 -20.64 13.30 -5.31
C ALA A 522 -19.21 13.64 -5.78
N TYR A 523 -19.03 13.71 -7.10
CA TYR A 523 -17.75 14.04 -7.73
C TYR A 523 -17.92 15.05 -8.88
N TYR A 524 -16.95 15.95 -9.02
CA TYR A 524 -16.82 16.91 -10.11
C TYR A 524 -15.46 16.72 -10.79
N TYR A 525 -15.46 16.05 -11.94
CA TYR A 525 -14.26 15.65 -12.69
C TYR A 525 -13.23 14.92 -11.80
N ASN A 526 -13.68 13.85 -11.12
CA ASN A 526 -12.93 13.06 -10.12
C ASN A 526 -12.53 13.81 -8.82
N ILE A 527 -12.87 15.09 -8.67
CA ILE A 527 -12.71 15.80 -7.40
C ILE A 527 -13.92 15.48 -6.51
N LYS A 528 -13.68 14.93 -5.31
CA LYS A 528 -14.74 14.68 -4.33
C LYS A 528 -15.41 16.00 -3.93
N VAL A 529 -16.74 16.02 -3.99
CA VAL A 529 -17.59 17.16 -3.63
C VAL A 529 -18.16 16.91 -2.23
N ASN A 530 -18.15 17.93 -1.38
CA ASN A 530 -18.77 17.84 -0.06
C ASN A 530 -20.29 17.78 -0.24
N SER A 531 -20.90 16.69 0.20
CA SER A 531 -22.33 16.42 0.11
C SER A 531 -22.81 15.76 1.40
N SER A 532 -24.11 15.81 1.65
CA SER A 532 -24.82 14.97 2.62
C SER A 532 -25.79 14.06 1.89
N ASP A 533 -26.29 13.02 2.54
CA ASP A 533 -27.28 12.13 1.89
C ASP A 533 -28.56 12.88 1.52
N SER A 534 -28.95 13.86 2.33
CA SER A 534 -30.00 14.85 2.03
C SER A 534 -29.74 15.73 0.81
N SER A 535 -28.52 15.78 0.29
CA SER A 535 -28.21 16.48 -0.97
C SER A 535 -28.78 15.76 -2.19
N PHE A 536 -29.07 14.46 -2.10
CA PHE A 536 -29.50 13.64 -3.22
C PHE A 536 -31.00 13.39 -3.20
N TYR A 537 -31.60 13.20 -4.37
CA TYR A 537 -32.96 12.72 -4.49
C TYR A 537 -32.96 11.19 -4.48
N TRP A 538 -33.65 10.62 -3.49
CA TRP A 538 -33.79 9.18 -3.31
C TRP A 538 -35.20 8.74 -3.72
N GLN A 539 -35.29 7.66 -4.50
CA GLN A 539 -36.56 7.10 -4.97
C GLN A 539 -36.52 5.57 -4.94
N VAL A 540 -37.62 4.94 -4.57
CA VAL A 540 -37.77 3.47 -4.61
C VAL A 540 -38.69 3.08 -5.77
N GLU A 541 -38.27 2.10 -6.55
CA GLU A 541 -39.05 1.43 -7.59
C GLU A 541 -39.34 -0.02 -7.19
N GLY A 542 -40.49 -0.56 -7.61
CA GLY A 542 -40.86 -1.97 -7.37
C GLY A 542 -41.72 -2.20 -6.11
N ASN A 543 -42.19 -1.14 -5.44
CA ASN A 543 -43.04 -1.23 -4.23
C ASN A 543 -42.44 -2.09 -3.10
N ILE A 544 -41.11 -2.06 -2.98
CA ILE A 544 -40.35 -2.87 -2.01
C ILE A 544 -40.20 -2.20 -0.64
N GLY A 545 -40.44 -0.90 -0.54
CA GLY A 545 -40.22 -0.15 0.69
C GLY A 545 -40.24 1.35 0.48
N THR A 546 -39.75 2.08 1.48
CA THR A 546 -39.63 3.53 1.47
C THR A 546 -38.21 3.94 1.83
N ILE A 547 -37.76 5.08 1.33
CA ILE A 547 -36.45 5.65 1.69
C ILE A 547 -36.64 7.09 2.16
N THR A 548 -35.96 7.46 3.24
CA THR A 548 -35.95 8.85 3.71
C THR A 548 -35.00 9.70 2.87
N GLN A 549 -35.13 11.02 2.97
CA GLN A 549 -34.24 11.96 2.30
C GLN A 549 -32.78 11.86 2.77
N ASP A 550 -32.55 11.35 3.98
CA ASP A 550 -31.21 11.11 4.54
C ASP A 550 -30.69 9.70 4.25
N GLY A 551 -31.34 8.93 3.35
CA GLY A 551 -30.81 7.64 2.88
C GLY A 551 -31.19 6.42 3.71
N LEU A 552 -32.00 6.56 4.76
CA LEU A 552 -32.52 5.41 5.53
C LEU A 552 -33.61 4.70 4.73
N PHE A 553 -33.28 3.54 4.18
CA PHE A 553 -34.23 2.67 3.51
C PHE A 553 -34.91 1.74 4.52
N THR A 554 -36.24 1.67 4.48
CA THR A 554 -37.08 0.74 5.25
C THR A 554 -37.85 -0.15 4.29
N MET A 555 -37.58 -1.44 4.36
CA MET A 555 -38.28 -2.46 3.58
C MET A 555 -39.73 -2.60 4.05
N ALA A 556 -40.68 -2.77 3.12
CA ALA A 556 -42.07 -3.01 3.49
C ALA A 556 -42.25 -4.43 4.07
N ASP A 557 -43.11 -4.58 5.08
CA ASP A 557 -43.35 -5.88 5.76
C ASP A 557 -43.96 -6.95 4.83
N ASN A 558 -44.60 -6.51 3.74
CA ASN A 558 -45.19 -7.38 2.71
C ASN A 558 -44.42 -7.35 1.39
N ALA A 559 -43.19 -6.82 1.40
CA ALA A 559 -42.38 -6.72 0.19
C ALA A 559 -42.12 -8.11 -0.40
N SER A 560 -42.31 -8.25 -1.72
CA SER A 560 -42.04 -9.48 -2.47
C SER A 560 -41.46 -9.14 -3.85
N GLY A 561 -40.59 -10.01 -4.38
CA GLY A 561 -39.93 -9.80 -5.67
C GLY A 561 -38.59 -9.05 -5.58
N SER A 562 -38.30 -8.17 -6.54
CA SER A 562 -37.11 -7.31 -6.57
C SER A 562 -37.53 -5.86 -6.85
N GLY A 563 -36.70 -4.91 -6.42
CA GLY A 563 -36.89 -3.50 -6.72
C GLY A 563 -35.57 -2.75 -6.76
N ARG A 564 -35.63 -1.42 -6.85
CA ARG A 564 -34.45 -0.60 -7.06
C ARG A 564 -34.57 0.71 -6.30
N ILE A 565 -33.49 1.13 -5.68
CA ILE A 565 -33.35 2.48 -5.14
C ILE A 565 -32.56 3.29 -6.16
N ILE A 566 -33.12 4.41 -6.59
CA ILE A 566 -32.47 5.37 -7.48
C ILE A 566 -31.99 6.55 -6.66
N VAL A 567 -30.73 6.91 -6.85
CA VAL A 567 -30.11 8.10 -6.25
C VAL A 567 -29.82 9.08 -7.37
N LYS A 568 -30.21 10.35 -7.22
CA LYS A 568 -30.02 11.37 -8.26
C LYS A 568 -29.50 12.69 -7.70
N TYR A 569 -28.72 13.40 -8.52
CA TYR A 569 -28.44 14.83 -8.35
C TYR A 569 -28.44 15.51 -9.72
N GLY A 570 -29.41 16.40 -9.95
CA GLY A 570 -29.66 16.96 -11.28
C GLY A 570 -29.92 15.86 -12.31
N ASN A 571 -29.11 15.80 -13.38
CA ASN A 571 -29.21 14.79 -14.42
C ASN A 571 -28.38 13.52 -14.14
N THR A 572 -27.58 13.51 -13.08
CA THR A 572 -26.68 12.40 -12.75
C THR A 572 -27.42 11.40 -11.87
N SER A 573 -27.43 10.12 -12.24
CA SER A 573 -28.15 9.06 -11.52
C SER A 573 -27.23 7.87 -11.25
N ALA A 574 -27.51 7.18 -10.14
CA ALA A 574 -26.95 5.87 -9.80
C ALA A 574 -28.05 4.99 -9.21
N TYR A 575 -27.80 3.68 -9.18
CA TYR A 575 -28.81 2.69 -8.88
C TYR A 575 -28.29 1.69 -7.84
N ILE A 576 -29.18 1.30 -6.93
CA ILE A 576 -28.97 0.26 -5.95
C ILE A 576 -30.09 -0.78 -6.14
N ASP A 577 -29.75 -1.96 -6.63
CA ASP A 577 -30.74 -3.03 -6.79
C ASP A 577 -31.04 -3.67 -5.42
N VAL A 578 -32.31 -3.94 -5.11
CA VAL A 578 -32.73 -4.54 -3.84
C VAL A 578 -33.43 -5.87 -4.09
N VAL A 579 -32.95 -6.92 -3.41
CA VAL A 579 -33.39 -8.31 -3.55
C VAL A 579 -34.00 -8.80 -2.23
N ILE A 580 -35.15 -9.48 -2.31
CA ILE A 580 -35.88 -10.00 -1.15
C ILE A 580 -35.64 -11.51 -1.04
N PRO A 581 -34.99 -12.01 0.03
CA PRO A 581 -34.88 -13.44 0.28
C PRO A 581 -36.26 -14.05 0.58
N ALA A 582 -36.64 -15.12 -0.11
CA ALA A 582 -37.91 -15.81 0.17
C ALA A 582 -37.89 -16.51 1.55
N THR A 583 -38.77 -16.10 2.47
CA THR A 583 -38.94 -16.67 3.83
C THR A 583 -40.36 -17.24 4.00
N PRO A 584 -40.52 -18.58 3.99
CA PRO A 584 -41.27 -19.25 5.06
C PRO A 584 -40.74 -20.64 5.50
N ASN A 585 -39.49 -21.04 5.17
CA ASN A 585 -39.04 -22.43 5.36
C ASN A 585 -37.76 -22.65 6.21
N ALA A 586 -37.33 -21.70 7.04
CA ALA A 586 -36.14 -21.88 7.88
C ALA A 586 -36.39 -22.86 9.05
N ILE A 587 -35.45 -23.78 9.26
CA ILE A 587 -35.41 -24.72 10.41
C ILE A 587 -34.40 -24.22 11.43
N GLU A 588 -33.24 -23.74 10.97
CA GLU A 588 -32.21 -23.09 11.78
C GLU A 588 -31.44 -22.10 10.89
N ASP A 589 -31.28 -20.86 11.37
CA ASP A 589 -30.58 -19.79 10.67
C ASP A 589 -29.26 -19.38 11.35
N PHE A 590 -28.98 -19.91 12.55
CA PHE A 590 -27.78 -19.64 13.35
C PHE A 590 -27.63 -18.21 13.85
N GLU A 591 -28.67 -17.37 13.69
CA GLU A 591 -28.68 -16.00 14.20
C GLU A 591 -29.17 -15.92 15.66
N ASN A 592 -29.98 -16.91 16.06
CA ASN A 592 -30.58 -16.98 17.38
C ASN A 592 -29.78 -17.91 18.30
N GLN A 593 -29.69 -17.58 19.60
CA GLN A 593 -28.80 -18.23 20.59
C GLN A 593 -29.18 -19.70 20.96
N ILE A 594 -29.43 -20.57 19.99
CA ILE A 594 -29.53 -22.02 20.20
C ILE A 594 -28.11 -22.56 20.34
N GLY A 595 -27.79 -23.20 21.47
CA GLY A 595 -26.46 -23.78 21.67
C GLY A 595 -26.24 -24.99 20.77
N TRP A 596 -24.99 -25.25 20.38
CA TRP A 596 -24.63 -26.42 19.57
C TRP A 596 -23.58 -27.27 20.28
N GLY A 597 -23.80 -28.59 20.24
CA GLY A 597 -22.90 -29.59 20.78
C GLY A 597 -22.46 -30.57 19.70
N TYR A 598 -21.49 -31.41 20.04
CA TYR A 598 -21.01 -32.43 19.13
C TYR A 598 -20.59 -33.71 19.84
N SER A 599 -20.59 -34.79 19.08
CA SER A 599 -19.89 -36.04 19.42
C SER A 599 -19.05 -36.49 18.23
N SER A 600 -18.07 -37.35 18.49
CA SER A 600 -17.20 -37.87 17.43
C SER A 600 -16.92 -39.36 17.61
N VAL A 601 -16.69 -40.04 16.50
CA VAL A 601 -16.31 -41.46 16.46
C VAL A 601 -15.07 -41.58 15.58
N ARG A 602 -14.02 -42.23 16.11
CA ARG A 602 -12.74 -42.48 15.42
C ARG A 602 -12.09 -41.23 14.80
N ALA A 603 -12.38 -40.06 15.38
CA ALA A 603 -11.74 -38.79 15.06
C ALA A 603 -10.68 -38.48 16.10
N LYS A 604 -9.56 -37.93 15.66
CA LYS A 604 -8.46 -37.46 16.52
C LYS A 604 -8.89 -36.25 17.35
N SER A 605 -9.65 -35.35 16.73
CA SER A 605 -10.31 -34.24 17.39
C SER A 605 -11.52 -33.78 16.58
N ALA A 606 -12.43 -33.09 17.25
CA ALA A 606 -13.55 -32.39 16.64
C ALA A 606 -13.92 -31.19 17.52
N ASN A 607 -14.44 -30.13 16.91
CA ASN A 607 -15.09 -29.02 17.60
C ASN A 607 -16.25 -28.49 16.78
N VAL A 608 -17.32 -28.09 17.45
CA VAL A 608 -18.45 -27.37 16.84
C VAL A 608 -18.68 -26.11 17.66
N SER A 609 -18.77 -24.97 16.98
CA SER A 609 -19.04 -23.67 17.58
C SER A 609 -19.90 -22.81 16.67
N LEU A 610 -20.71 -21.94 17.26
CA LEU A 610 -21.31 -20.82 16.54
C LEU A 610 -20.31 -19.68 16.51
N ILE A 611 -20.12 -19.09 15.33
CA ILE A 611 -19.31 -17.88 15.19
C ILE A 611 -20.11 -16.79 14.49
N GLN A 612 -19.74 -15.53 14.75
CA GLN A 612 -20.26 -14.36 14.05
C GLN A 612 -19.21 -13.83 13.08
N ASP A 613 -19.51 -13.83 11.79
CA ASP A 613 -18.63 -13.33 10.74
C ASP A 613 -19.47 -12.83 9.55
N ASN A 614 -19.62 -11.50 9.45
CA ASN A 614 -20.44 -10.84 8.44
C ASN A 614 -19.86 -10.95 7.01
N GLU A 615 -18.58 -11.29 6.87
CA GLU A 615 -17.94 -11.45 5.56
C GLU A 615 -18.02 -12.89 5.07
N LEU A 616 -18.00 -13.86 6.00
CA LEU A 616 -18.06 -15.29 5.69
C LEU A 616 -19.48 -15.85 5.68
N ALA A 617 -20.39 -15.36 6.53
CA ALA A 617 -21.77 -15.84 6.63
C ALA A 617 -22.48 -15.77 5.28
N ARG A 618 -23.29 -16.80 4.95
CA ARG A 618 -24.03 -16.79 3.68
C ARG A 618 -25.22 -15.83 3.78
N SER A 619 -25.82 -15.74 4.97
CA SER A 619 -26.94 -14.87 5.32
C SER A 619 -26.75 -14.41 6.77
N GLY A 620 -27.13 -13.18 7.09
CA GLY A 620 -26.99 -12.64 8.45
C GLY A 620 -25.53 -12.53 8.88
N SER A 621 -25.24 -12.96 10.10
CA SER A 621 -23.92 -12.87 10.74
C SER A 621 -23.47 -14.18 11.38
N GLY A 622 -24.41 -15.04 11.79
CA GLY A 622 -24.18 -16.26 12.52
C GLY A 622 -23.98 -17.46 11.59
N LEU A 623 -23.03 -18.33 11.94
CA LEU A 623 -22.80 -19.56 11.20
C LEU A 623 -22.25 -20.65 12.12
N LEU A 624 -22.55 -21.91 11.79
CA LEU A 624 -22.02 -23.05 12.51
C LEU A 624 -20.69 -23.48 11.92
N LYS A 625 -19.62 -23.36 12.71
CA LYS A 625 -18.29 -23.88 12.38
C LYS A 625 -18.14 -25.29 12.92
N LEU A 626 -17.66 -26.19 12.06
CA LEU A 626 -17.28 -27.56 12.41
C LEU A 626 -15.83 -27.81 12.02
N ASP A 627 -14.96 -27.93 13.02
CA ASP A 627 -13.57 -28.38 12.85
C ASP A 627 -13.51 -29.89 13.08
N TYR A 628 -12.85 -30.63 12.20
CA TYR A 628 -12.67 -32.07 12.33
C TYR A 628 -11.24 -32.49 11.98
N ASP A 629 -10.73 -33.50 12.69
CA ASP A 629 -9.49 -34.20 12.34
C ASP A 629 -9.73 -35.70 12.36
N PHE A 630 -9.85 -36.30 11.16
CA PHE A 630 -9.99 -37.74 11.02
C PHE A 630 -8.65 -38.46 10.82
N THR A 631 -7.53 -37.73 10.75
CA THR A 631 -6.23 -38.29 10.39
C THR A 631 -5.83 -39.44 11.31
N LEU A 632 -5.29 -40.49 10.71
CA LEU A 632 -4.81 -41.65 11.44
C LEU A 632 -3.51 -41.30 12.18
N GLY A 633 -3.38 -41.81 13.40
CA GLY A 633 -2.23 -41.60 14.27
C GLY A 633 -2.28 -42.53 15.48
N ALA A 634 -1.27 -42.45 16.35
CA ALA A 634 -1.23 -43.26 17.57
C ALA A 634 -2.50 -43.01 18.42
N GLY A 635 -3.27 -44.08 18.69
CA GLY A 635 -4.49 -44.02 19.49
C GLY A 635 -5.79 -43.72 18.72
N VAL A 636 -5.77 -43.59 17.39
CA VAL A 636 -6.97 -43.40 16.56
C VAL A 636 -7.30 -44.68 15.81
N GLU A 637 -8.48 -45.27 16.08
CA GLU A 637 -8.92 -46.51 15.42
C GLU A 637 -9.26 -46.32 13.94
N SER A 638 -8.87 -47.30 13.12
CA SER A 638 -9.30 -47.50 11.73
C SER A 638 -10.81 -47.73 11.58
N GLY A 639 -11.36 -47.42 10.41
CA GLY A 639 -12.78 -47.60 10.05
C GLY A 639 -13.52 -46.30 9.77
N VAL A 640 -14.86 -46.33 9.78
CA VAL A 640 -15.65 -45.12 9.50
C VAL A 640 -15.49 -44.10 10.64
N ALA A 641 -14.97 -42.92 10.31
CA ALA A 641 -14.84 -41.79 11.21
C ALA A 641 -16.00 -40.79 11.01
N GLY A 642 -16.37 -40.06 12.04
CA GLY A 642 -17.38 -39.02 11.90
C GLY A 642 -17.49 -38.04 13.07
N VAL A 643 -17.99 -36.85 12.75
CA VAL A 643 -18.42 -35.80 13.70
C VAL A 643 -19.91 -35.58 13.53
N TYR A 644 -20.63 -35.49 14.65
CA TYR A 644 -22.07 -35.36 14.72
C TYR A 644 -22.42 -34.08 15.47
N ALA A 645 -22.92 -33.06 14.76
CA ALA A 645 -23.33 -31.80 15.36
C ALA A 645 -24.84 -31.79 15.62
N TYR A 646 -25.25 -31.32 16.80
CA TYR A 646 -26.65 -31.30 17.25
C TYR A 646 -26.95 -30.08 18.12
N ALA A 647 -28.21 -29.66 18.09
CA ALA A 647 -28.69 -28.56 18.91
C ALA A 647 -28.74 -28.95 20.40
N LEU A 648 -28.56 -27.96 21.26
CA LEU A 648 -28.64 -28.06 22.71
C LEU A 648 -29.79 -27.19 23.21
N ASN A 649 -30.52 -27.70 24.19
CA ASN A 649 -31.50 -26.89 24.90
C ASN A 649 -30.77 -25.72 25.60
N PRO A 650 -31.22 -24.46 25.42
CA PRO A 650 -30.51 -23.29 25.93
C PRO A 650 -30.37 -23.30 27.46
N ASN A 651 -31.33 -23.90 28.17
CA ASN A 651 -31.38 -23.95 29.63
C ASN A 651 -30.67 -25.18 30.21
N THR A 652 -30.93 -26.37 29.67
CA THR A 652 -30.41 -27.63 30.27
C THR A 652 -29.09 -28.10 29.65
N LYS A 653 -28.67 -27.50 28.52
CA LYS A 653 -27.53 -27.92 27.70
C LYS A 653 -27.58 -29.38 27.24
N ALA A 654 -28.72 -30.06 27.42
CA ALA A 654 -28.94 -31.41 26.92
C ALA A 654 -29.22 -31.36 25.40
N LYS A 655 -28.86 -32.44 24.69
CA LYS A 655 -29.18 -32.60 23.27
C LYS A 655 -30.70 -32.43 23.05
N THR A 656 -31.07 -31.63 22.06
CA THR A 656 -32.45 -31.40 21.65
C THR A 656 -32.61 -31.56 20.14
N ASP A 657 -33.80 -31.97 19.70
CA ASP A 657 -34.11 -32.19 18.30
C ASP A 657 -34.70 -30.90 17.69
N LEU A 658 -34.32 -30.57 16.45
CA LEU A 658 -34.91 -29.43 15.74
C LEU A 658 -36.22 -29.84 15.08
N THR A 659 -37.30 -29.12 15.37
CA THR A 659 -38.60 -29.38 14.73
C THR A 659 -38.59 -28.89 13.30
N VAL A 660 -39.01 -29.74 12.36
CA VAL A 660 -39.16 -29.34 10.96
C VAL A 660 -40.60 -28.88 10.74
N PRO A 661 -40.84 -27.63 10.30
CA PRO A 661 -42.20 -27.17 10.06
C PRO A 661 -42.88 -27.99 8.93
N GLY A 662 -44.20 -28.11 8.96
CA GLY A 662 -45.00 -28.75 7.91
C GLY A 662 -44.61 -30.20 7.56
N SER A 663 -44.74 -30.56 6.27
CA SER A 663 -44.36 -31.88 5.72
C SER A 663 -43.52 -31.71 4.44
N PRO A 664 -42.23 -31.35 4.58
CA PRO A 664 -41.36 -31.14 3.43
C PRO A 664 -41.05 -32.44 2.68
N LYS A 665 -40.63 -32.30 1.43
CA LYS A 665 -40.09 -33.37 0.59
C LYS A 665 -38.56 -33.50 0.69
N ALA A 666 -37.86 -32.45 1.12
CA ALA A 666 -36.42 -32.47 1.35
C ALA A 666 -36.02 -31.49 2.46
N ILE A 667 -34.80 -31.64 2.97
CA ILE A 667 -34.13 -30.68 3.84
C ILE A 667 -32.92 -30.15 3.09
N GLY A 668 -32.64 -28.86 3.19
CA GLY A 668 -31.47 -28.25 2.56
C GLY A 668 -30.69 -27.32 3.50
N MET A 669 -29.46 -27.02 3.13
CA MET A 669 -28.58 -26.09 3.86
C MET A 669 -27.49 -25.53 2.96
N TRP A 670 -26.91 -24.39 3.33
CA TRP A 670 -25.67 -23.92 2.75
C TRP A 670 -24.48 -24.52 3.47
N VAL A 671 -23.46 -24.93 2.70
CA VAL A 671 -22.23 -25.53 3.21
C VAL A 671 -21.05 -24.89 2.55
N TYR A 672 -20.18 -24.26 3.33
CA TYR A 672 -18.87 -23.82 2.89
C TYR A 672 -17.94 -25.04 2.91
N GLY A 673 -17.69 -25.57 1.72
CA GLY A 673 -16.88 -26.78 1.56
C GLY A 673 -15.39 -26.50 1.69
N ASP A 674 -14.65 -27.52 2.10
CA ASP A 674 -13.19 -27.56 2.20
C ASP A 674 -12.57 -28.56 1.21
N ASN A 675 -13.37 -29.09 0.28
CA ASN A 675 -13.01 -30.09 -0.72
C ASN A 675 -12.54 -31.45 -0.15
N SER A 676 -12.89 -31.75 1.09
CA SER A 676 -12.42 -32.92 1.85
C SER A 676 -12.92 -34.27 1.38
N LYS A 677 -13.91 -34.31 0.48
CA LYS A 677 -14.60 -35.54 0.07
C LYS A 677 -15.29 -36.26 1.22
N THR A 678 -15.49 -35.60 2.36
CA THR A 678 -16.25 -36.16 3.48
C THR A 678 -17.72 -36.29 3.09
N TRP A 679 -18.37 -37.33 3.62
CA TRP A 679 -19.78 -37.62 3.40
C TRP A 679 -20.64 -36.80 4.37
N LEU A 680 -21.54 -35.97 3.82
CA LEU A 680 -22.44 -35.12 4.60
C LEU A 680 -23.86 -35.68 4.61
N ARG A 681 -24.43 -35.85 5.81
CA ARG A 681 -25.78 -36.42 6.02
C ARG A 681 -26.44 -35.91 7.30
N ALA A 682 -27.73 -36.22 7.48
CA ALA A 682 -28.50 -35.94 8.71
C ALA A 682 -29.22 -37.18 9.24
N SER A 683 -29.56 -37.18 10.53
CA SER A 683 -30.54 -38.09 11.14
C SER A 683 -31.87 -37.38 11.33
N VAL A 684 -32.94 -37.99 10.83
CA VAL A 684 -34.32 -37.47 10.86
C VAL A 684 -35.23 -38.50 11.50
N LYS A 685 -36.14 -38.05 12.34
CA LYS A 685 -37.20 -38.88 12.95
C LYS A 685 -38.55 -38.50 12.34
N ASP A 686 -39.32 -39.50 11.95
CA ASP A 686 -40.68 -39.31 11.42
C ASP A 686 -41.76 -39.26 12.51
N GLY A 687 -43.00 -38.99 12.10
CA GLY A 687 -44.15 -38.87 13.01
C GLY A 687 -44.53 -40.18 13.73
N ASN A 688 -43.97 -41.32 13.31
CA ASN A 688 -44.12 -42.61 14.00
C ASN A 688 -42.98 -42.88 15.01
N GLY A 689 -42.04 -41.93 15.16
CA GLY A 689 -40.89 -42.07 16.04
C GLY A 689 -39.74 -42.89 15.45
N GLN A 690 -39.76 -43.22 14.15
CA GLN A 690 -38.69 -44.00 13.52
C GLN A 690 -37.61 -43.07 12.96
N SER A 691 -36.35 -43.29 13.39
CA SER A 691 -35.18 -42.59 12.85
C SER A 691 -34.73 -43.18 11.51
N PHE A 692 -34.31 -42.30 10.60
CA PHE A 692 -33.72 -42.63 9.30
C PHE A 692 -32.70 -41.56 8.90
N TYR A 693 -31.88 -41.88 7.92
CA TYR A 693 -30.88 -40.95 7.42
C TYR A 693 -31.26 -40.37 6.07
N ILE A 694 -30.86 -39.12 5.86
CA ILE A 694 -30.90 -38.43 4.56
C ILE A 694 -29.49 -37.95 4.24
N ASP A 695 -29.07 -38.10 2.99
CA ASP A 695 -27.71 -37.82 2.56
C ASP A 695 -27.70 -36.56 1.68
N TYR A 696 -26.96 -35.53 2.10
CA TYR A 696 -26.82 -34.26 1.36
C TYR A 696 -25.76 -34.38 0.25
N THR A 697 -24.77 -35.23 0.48
CA THR A 697 -23.85 -35.69 -0.56
C THR A 697 -23.92 -37.21 -0.62
N PRO A 698 -23.70 -37.85 -1.78
CA PRO A 698 -23.39 -39.26 -1.80
C PRO A 698 -22.05 -39.51 -1.09
N ASP A 699 -21.80 -40.74 -0.66
CA ASP A 699 -20.46 -41.13 -0.21
C ASP A 699 -19.47 -41.00 -1.38
N TYR A 700 -18.24 -40.58 -1.11
CA TYR A 700 -17.27 -40.37 -2.17
C TYR A 700 -16.79 -41.69 -2.75
N ASN A 701 -16.77 -41.76 -4.07
CA ASN A 701 -16.26 -42.90 -4.81
C ASN A 701 -14.92 -42.55 -5.47
N PRO A 702 -13.79 -43.05 -4.95
CA PRO A 702 -12.47 -42.80 -5.53
C PRO A 702 -12.32 -43.32 -6.95
N ALA A 703 -13.08 -44.35 -7.35
CA ALA A 703 -12.98 -44.94 -8.68
C ALA A 703 -13.58 -44.02 -9.77
N THR A 704 -14.57 -43.20 -9.41
CA THR A 704 -15.22 -42.26 -10.34
C THR A 704 -14.84 -40.81 -10.07
N GLY A 705 -14.18 -40.52 -8.94
CA GLY A 705 -13.83 -39.17 -8.52
C GLY A 705 -15.04 -38.30 -8.14
N THR A 706 -16.18 -38.92 -7.81
CA THR A 706 -17.45 -38.21 -7.56
C THR A 706 -17.96 -38.46 -6.15
N GLY A 707 -18.59 -37.45 -5.55
CA GLY A 707 -19.30 -37.54 -4.27
C GLY A 707 -18.58 -36.85 -3.11
N GLY A 708 -19.14 -36.98 -1.90
CA GLY A 708 -18.70 -36.23 -0.74
C GLY A 708 -18.74 -34.71 -0.96
N ILE A 709 -18.07 -33.99 -0.07
CA ILE A 709 -17.85 -32.54 -0.20
C ILE A 709 -16.66 -32.32 -1.15
N ASP A 710 -16.96 -32.20 -2.45
CA ASP A 710 -15.99 -32.03 -3.54
C ASP A 710 -15.83 -30.58 -4.04
N TRP A 711 -16.26 -29.61 -3.23
CA TRP A 711 -16.17 -28.18 -3.55
C TRP A 711 -15.46 -27.41 -2.43
N THR A 712 -14.94 -26.23 -2.79
CA THR A 712 -14.51 -25.20 -1.84
C THR A 712 -15.44 -23.99 -1.95
N GLY A 713 -15.75 -23.35 -0.82
CA GLY A 713 -16.69 -22.22 -0.79
C GLY A 713 -18.16 -22.63 -0.59
N TRP A 714 -19.08 -21.67 -0.62
CA TRP A 714 -20.51 -21.93 -0.37
C TRP A 714 -21.18 -22.72 -1.49
N LYS A 715 -21.88 -23.81 -1.12
CA LYS A 715 -22.78 -24.56 -1.99
C LYS A 715 -24.05 -24.90 -1.23
N TYR A 716 -25.19 -24.76 -1.88
CA TYR A 716 -26.46 -25.24 -1.33
C TYR A 716 -26.60 -26.73 -1.62
N VAL A 717 -26.93 -27.50 -0.58
CA VAL A 717 -27.16 -28.95 -0.67
C VAL A 717 -28.55 -29.29 -0.18
N GLU A 718 -29.17 -30.29 -0.79
CA GLU A 718 -30.49 -30.78 -0.43
C GLU A 718 -30.48 -32.31 -0.31
N ALA A 719 -31.13 -32.83 0.72
CA ALA A 719 -31.30 -34.25 0.96
C ALA A 719 -32.80 -34.59 0.95
N LYS A 720 -33.21 -35.45 0.01
CA LYS A 720 -34.60 -35.87 -0.15
C LYS A 720 -35.05 -36.74 1.02
N ILE A 721 -36.26 -36.52 1.51
CA ILE A 721 -36.93 -37.41 2.46
C ILE A 721 -37.48 -38.60 1.65
N PRO A 722 -37.13 -39.86 2.00
CA PRO A 722 -37.59 -41.03 1.27
C PRO A 722 -39.13 -41.13 1.22
N ALA A 723 -39.64 -41.62 0.10
CA ALA A 723 -41.07 -41.86 -0.09
C ALA A 723 -41.61 -42.83 0.99
N GLY A 724 -42.80 -42.55 1.53
CA GLY A 724 -43.45 -43.36 2.56
C GLY A 724 -43.22 -42.89 4.01
N ARG A 725 -42.32 -41.92 4.24
CA ARG A 725 -42.15 -41.25 5.54
C ARG A 725 -43.27 -40.21 5.77
N LYS A 726 -43.83 -40.15 6.98
CA LYS A 726 -44.93 -39.22 7.33
C LYS A 726 -44.49 -38.24 8.41
N GLY A 727 -44.81 -36.95 8.24
CA GLY A 727 -44.53 -35.92 9.24
C GLY A 727 -45.42 -36.02 10.49
N PRO A 728 -45.18 -35.18 11.51
CA PRO A 728 -44.14 -34.15 11.57
C PRO A 728 -42.73 -34.77 11.63
N PHE A 729 -41.74 -34.08 11.08
CA PHE A 729 -40.35 -34.51 11.10
C PHE A 729 -39.54 -33.73 12.13
N THR A 730 -38.52 -34.36 12.70
CA THR A 730 -37.55 -33.68 13.55
C THR A 730 -36.13 -34.07 13.16
N LEU A 731 -35.19 -33.12 13.12
CA LEU A 731 -33.77 -33.39 12.92
C LEU A 731 -33.13 -33.74 14.26
N GLU A 732 -32.77 -35.02 14.44
CA GLU A 732 -32.11 -35.52 15.66
C GLU A 732 -30.61 -35.22 15.65
N THR A 733 -30.02 -35.16 14.46
CA THR A 733 -28.61 -34.78 14.27
C THR A 733 -28.52 -34.11 12.90
N PRO A 734 -28.69 -32.78 12.84
CA PRO A 734 -28.81 -32.04 11.59
C PRO A 734 -27.59 -32.15 10.68
N ILE A 735 -26.39 -32.29 11.25
CA ILE A 735 -25.13 -32.34 10.51
C ILE A 735 -24.30 -33.54 10.98
N ARG A 736 -23.98 -34.42 10.05
CA ARG A 736 -23.10 -35.58 10.26
C ARG A 736 -22.07 -35.57 9.14
N VAL A 737 -20.82 -35.29 9.50
CA VAL A 737 -19.67 -35.27 8.58
C VAL A 737 -18.89 -36.55 8.81
N MET A 738 -18.73 -37.38 7.78
CA MET A 738 -18.19 -38.73 7.91
C MET A 738 -17.10 -39.00 6.87
N CYS A 739 -16.17 -39.89 7.20
CA CYS A 739 -15.22 -40.46 6.25
C CYS A 739 -15.33 -41.98 6.31
N SER A 740 -15.82 -42.60 5.23
CA SER A 740 -16.08 -44.05 5.17
C SER A 740 -14.82 -44.88 4.90
N ARG A 741 -13.74 -44.22 4.47
CA ARG A 741 -12.50 -44.84 3.99
C ARG A 741 -11.28 -44.30 4.74
N ASP A 742 -10.43 -45.19 5.21
CA ASP A 742 -9.26 -44.83 6.00
C ASP A 742 -8.22 -44.06 5.19
N GLU A 743 -8.05 -44.43 3.92
CA GLU A 743 -7.11 -43.81 2.98
C GLU A 743 -7.47 -42.36 2.61
N MET A 744 -8.67 -41.91 2.93
CA MET A 744 -9.16 -40.56 2.64
C MET A 744 -9.29 -39.67 3.87
N ARG A 745 -8.95 -40.18 5.05
CA ARG A 745 -9.08 -39.45 6.30
C ARG A 745 -8.23 -38.18 6.27
N THR A 746 -8.91 -37.04 6.33
CA THR A 746 -8.32 -35.71 6.32
C THR A 746 -8.76 -34.93 7.56
N LYS A 747 -8.28 -33.70 7.68
CA LYS A 747 -8.74 -32.72 8.64
C LYS A 747 -9.10 -31.44 7.91
N GLY A 748 -10.03 -30.67 8.47
CA GLY A 748 -10.51 -29.45 7.85
C GLY A 748 -11.54 -28.73 8.70
N THR A 749 -12.12 -27.71 8.09
CA THR A 749 -13.14 -26.87 8.68
C THR A 749 -14.26 -26.70 7.68
N LEU A 750 -15.48 -26.97 8.12
CA LEU A 750 -16.70 -26.74 7.35
C LEU A 750 -17.53 -25.66 8.05
N TYR A 751 -18.25 -24.89 7.26
CA TYR A 751 -19.21 -23.92 7.77
C TYR A 751 -20.60 -24.22 7.23
N PHE A 752 -21.61 -24.08 8.08
CA PHE A 752 -23.00 -24.34 7.74
C PHE A 752 -23.85 -23.13 8.05
N ASP A 753 -24.77 -22.84 7.16
CA ASP A 753 -25.71 -21.73 7.29
C ASP A 753 -27.08 -22.14 6.72
N GLN A 754 -28.15 -21.58 7.28
CA GLN A 754 -29.52 -21.72 6.79
C GLN A 754 -30.01 -23.17 6.55
N ILE A 755 -30.20 -23.96 7.60
CA ILE A 755 -30.92 -25.24 7.49
C ILE A 755 -32.40 -24.94 7.21
N ARG A 756 -32.97 -25.55 6.16
CA ARG A 756 -34.29 -25.21 5.62
C ARG A 756 -35.10 -26.44 5.21
N ALA A 757 -36.43 -26.31 5.31
CA ALA A 757 -37.40 -27.26 4.79
C ALA A 757 -37.72 -26.96 3.31
N VAL A 758 -37.95 -28.00 2.50
CA VAL A 758 -38.28 -27.85 1.07
C VAL A 758 -39.61 -28.55 0.78
N TYR A 759 -40.67 -27.78 0.49
CA TYR A 759 -42.05 -28.30 0.40
C TYR A 759 -42.55 -28.59 -1.02
N THR A 760 -42.05 -27.86 -2.01
CA THR A 760 -42.34 -28.10 -3.43
C THR A 760 -41.17 -28.82 -4.07
N GLU A 761 -41.41 -29.56 -5.16
CA GLU A 761 -40.31 -29.99 -6.03
C GLU A 761 -39.74 -28.74 -6.71
N GLY A 762 -38.85 -28.06 -5.99
CA GLY A 762 -38.04 -26.99 -6.52
C GLY A 762 -37.05 -27.62 -7.48
N ASN A 763 -37.17 -27.23 -8.75
CA ASN A 763 -36.10 -27.40 -9.71
C ASN A 763 -34.86 -26.68 -9.14
N ILE A 764 -33.91 -27.47 -8.64
CA ILE A 764 -32.69 -27.02 -7.95
C ILE A 764 -32.05 -25.93 -8.79
N VAL A 765 -31.95 -24.71 -8.25
CA VAL A 765 -31.10 -23.66 -8.80
C VAL A 765 -29.68 -24.02 -8.43
N GLN A 766 -28.96 -24.66 -9.34
CA GLN A 766 -27.54 -24.90 -9.12
C GLN A 766 -26.79 -23.59 -9.28
N ALA A 767 -25.81 -23.32 -8.40
CA ALA A 767 -24.87 -22.24 -8.62
C ALA A 767 -24.09 -22.50 -9.92
N PRO A 768 -23.66 -21.45 -10.63
CA PRO A 768 -22.74 -21.62 -11.74
C PRO A 768 -21.49 -22.38 -11.28
N THR A 769 -21.03 -23.30 -12.11
CA THR A 769 -19.78 -24.03 -11.85
C THR A 769 -18.72 -23.53 -12.81
N VAL A 770 -17.48 -23.40 -12.35
CA VAL A 770 -16.37 -23.05 -13.22
C VAL A 770 -15.56 -24.30 -13.46
N LYS A 771 -15.34 -24.62 -14.74
CA LYS A 771 -14.46 -25.68 -15.19
C LYS A 771 -13.27 -25.07 -15.89
N VAL A 772 -12.12 -25.04 -15.23
CA VAL A 772 -10.87 -24.64 -15.87
C VAL A 772 -10.27 -25.86 -16.57
N THR A 773 -10.11 -25.78 -17.89
CA THR A 773 -9.55 -26.86 -18.71
C THR A 773 -8.04 -26.68 -18.92
N SER A 774 -7.57 -25.43 -18.97
CA SER A 774 -6.14 -25.11 -19.01
C SER A 774 -5.89 -23.73 -18.40
N PRO A 775 -4.88 -23.56 -17.52
CA PRO A 775 -4.10 -24.63 -16.89
C PRO A 775 -4.95 -25.49 -15.97
N ALA A 776 -4.59 -26.77 -15.79
CA ALA A 776 -5.24 -27.62 -14.80
C ALA A 776 -4.80 -27.22 -13.37
N ASP A 777 -5.72 -27.32 -12.40
CA ASP A 777 -5.39 -27.00 -11.00
C ASP A 777 -4.26 -27.91 -10.48
N LYS A 778 -3.32 -27.29 -9.76
CA LYS A 778 -2.08 -27.85 -9.23
C LYS A 778 -1.13 -28.46 -10.26
N ALA A 779 -1.33 -28.19 -11.55
CA ALA A 779 -0.46 -28.71 -12.59
C ALA A 779 0.96 -28.11 -12.49
N VAL A 780 1.96 -28.91 -12.84
CA VAL A 780 3.33 -28.44 -13.08
C VAL A 780 3.53 -28.31 -14.59
N ILE A 781 3.72 -27.09 -15.06
CA ILE A 781 3.72 -26.73 -16.47
C ILE A 781 5.13 -26.34 -16.89
N LYS A 782 5.62 -26.96 -17.97
CA LYS A 782 7.02 -26.83 -18.43
C LYS A 782 7.24 -25.71 -19.45
N THR A 783 6.26 -24.84 -19.65
CA THR A 783 6.28 -23.71 -20.59
C THR A 783 5.84 -22.43 -19.89
N SER A 784 6.40 -21.30 -20.31
CA SER A 784 6.05 -19.95 -19.81
C SER A 784 4.88 -19.30 -20.55
N LYS A 785 4.42 -19.91 -21.64
CA LYS A 785 3.20 -19.53 -22.36
C LYS A 785 2.21 -20.67 -22.27
N ILE A 786 1.03 -20.39 -21.72
CA ILE A 786 0.09 -21.42 -21.30
C ILE A 786 -1.27 -21.09 -21.92
N PRO A 787 -1.87 -22.01 -22.69
CA PRO A 787 -3.24 -21.82 -23.14
C PRO A 787 -4.17 -21.63 -21.93
N PHE A 788 -4.99 -20.58 -21.96
CA PHE A 788 -6.05 -20.36 -20.99
C PHE A 788 -7.39 -20.78 -21.61
N SER A 789 -8.07 -21.73 -20.95
CA SER A 789 -9.42 -22.14 -21.33
C SER A 789 -10.20 -22.50 -20.07
N ALA A 790 -11.30 -21.79 -19.83
CA ALA A 790 -12.23 -22.07 -18.74
C ALA A 790 -13.67 -21.90 -19.21
N GLU A 791 -14.58 -22.65 -18.63
CA GLU A 791 -16.01 -22.57 -18.90
C GLU A 791 -16.75 -22.26 -17.59
N ILE A 792 -17.51 -21.17 -17.56
CA ILE A 792 -18.48 -20.88 -16.52
C ILE A 792 -19.81 -21.47 -16.97
N ILE A 793 -20.15 -22.61 -16.39
CA ILE A 793 -21.34 -23.38 -16.71
C ILE A 793 -22.47 -22.84 -15.85
N LYS A 794 -23.48 -22.26 -16.51
CA LYS A 794 -24.74 -21.88 -15.87
C LYS A 794 -25.31 -23.09 -15.13
N GLY A 795 -25.66 -22.93 -13.86
CA GLY A 795 -26.30 -24.01 -13.13
C GLY A 795 -27.73 -24.27 -13.62
N THR A 796 -28.18 -25.51 -13.51
CA THR A 796 -29.54 -25.92 -13.90
C THR A 796 -30.56 -24.97 -13.24
N ASN A 797 -31.44 -24.34 -14.03
CA ASN A 797 -32.42 -23.32 -13.59
C ASN A 797 -31.86 -22.04 -12.94
N GLY A 798 -30.55 -21.79 -13.00
CA GLY A 798 -29.92 -20.53 -12.60
C GLY A 798 -30.17 -19.39 -13.58
N ALA A 799 -29.72 -18.19 -13.22
CA ALA A 799 -29.67 -17.06 -14.14
C ALA A 799 -28.51 -17.22 -15.13
N ASP A 800 -28.61 -16.57 -16.30
CA ASP A 800 -27.50 -16.57 -17.27
C ASP A 800 -26.26 -15.88 -16.69
N ILE A 801 -25.06 -16.26 -17.14
CA ILE A 801 -23.84 -15.57 -16.72
C ILE A 801 -23.79 -14.19 -17.38
N ASP A 802 -23.54 -13.14 -16.60
CA ASP A 802 -23.26 -11.83 -17.16
C ASP A 802 -21.81 -11.84 -17.68
N ALA A 803 -21.66 -11.98 -19.00
CA ALA A 803 -20.35 -11.99 -19.64
C ALA A 803 -19.52 -10.73 -19.34
N ASN A 804 -20.14 -9.58 -19.08
CA ASN A 804 -19.42 -8.33 -18.74
C ASN A 804 -18.88 -8.31 -17.31
N SER A 805 -19.38 -9.19 -16.45
CA SER A 805 -18.93 -9.34 -15.07
C SER A 805 -17.71 -10.26 -14.93
N VAL A 806 -17.39 -11.04 -15.97
CA VAL A 806 -16.33 -12.04 -15.93
C VAL A 806 -14.96 -11.37 -15.95
N LYS A 807 -14.16 -11.60 -14.92
CA LYS A 807 -12.79 -11.09 -14.79
C LYS A 807 -11.85 -12.24 -14.45
N ALA A 808 -10.85 -12.45 -15.31
CA ALA A 808 -9.75 -13.35 -15.02
C ALA A 808 -8.58 -12.54 -14.43
N VAL A 809 -8.05 -12.99 -13.29
CA VAL A 809 -7.00 -12.32 -12.53
C VAL A 809 -5.86 -13.31 -12.34
N LEU A 810 -4.67 -13.00 -12.86
CA LEU A 810 -3.46 -13.80 -12.70
C LEU A 810 -2.51 -13.09 -11.74
N ASP A 811 -2.16 -13.77 -10.64
CA ASP A 811 -1.27 -13.26 -9.59
C ASP A 811 -1.67 -11.85 -9.09
N GLY A 812 -2.97 -11.61 -8.96
CA GLY A 812 -3.55 -10.34 -8.51
C GLY A 812 -3.73 -9.28 -9.60
N ASN A 813 -3.32 -9.53 -10.84
CA ASN A 813 -3.49 -8.60 -11.97
C ASN A 813 -4.59 -9.07 -12.93
N GLU A 814 -5.51 -8.18 -13.28
CA GLU A 814 -6.59 -8.46 -14.24
C GLU A 814 -6.01 -8.68 -15.65
N LEU A 815 -6.43 -9.76 -16.30
CA LEU A 815 -6.03 -10.11 -17.66
C LEU A 815 -6.89 -9.32 -18.66
N ASN A 816 -6.25 -8.51 -19.50
CA ASN A 816 -6.93 -7.67 -20.48
C ASN A 816 -7.06 -8.34 -21.87
N ASN A 817 -6.43 -9.50 -22.07
CA ASN A 817 -6.28 -10.19 -23.35
C ASN A 817 -6.96 -11.57 -23.35
N VAL A 818 -8.13 -11.67 -22.72
CA VAL A 818 -8.97 -12.88 -22.70
C VAL A 818 -10.26 -12.61 -23.47
N SER A 819 -10.70 -13.55 -24.30
CA SER A 819 -12.02 -13.50 -24.93
C SER A 819 -13.05 -14.20 -24.04
N VAL A 820 -14.21 -13.57 -23.89
CA VAL A 820 -15.35 -14.06 -23.12
C VAL A 820 -16.50 -14.21 -24.11
N GLU A 821 -16.91 -15.44 -24.39
CA GLU A 821 -17.85 -15.78 -25.47
C GLU A 821 -18.97 -16.71 -24.94
N GLY A 822 -20.22 -16.48 -25.32
CA GLY A 822 -21.35 -17.37 -25.02
C GLY A 822 -22.63 -16.67 -24.56
N ALA A 823 -23.76 -17.39 -24.60
CA ALA A 823 -25.04 -16.98 -24.04
C ALA A 823 -25.54 -18.09 -23.09
N GLY A 824 -25.82 -17.74 -21.84
CA GLY A 824 -26.05 -18.71 -20.77
C GLY A 824 -24.75 -19.12 -20.09
N SER A 825 -24.14 -20.23 -20.51
CA SER A 825 -22.76 -20.60 -20.11
C SER A 825 -21.74 -19.80 -20.90
N VAL A 826 -20.65 -19.39 -20.25
CA VAL A 826 -19.65 -18.49 -20.82
C VAL A 826 -18.29 -19.19 -20.89
N LEU A 827 -17.68 -19.17 -22.08
CA LEU A 827 -16.37 -19.70 -22.33
C LEU A 827 -15.33 -18.57 -22.30
N ILE A 828 -14.24 -18.80 -21.60
CA ILE A 828 -13.11 -17.90 -21.48
C ILE A 828 -11.94 -18.53 -22.21
N LYS A 829 -11.36 -17.80 -23.17
CA LYS A 829 -10.16 -18.23 -23.92
C LYS A 829 -9.07 -17.18 -23.85
N GLY A 830 -7.83 -17.61 -23.84
CA GLY A 830 -6.67 -16.73 -23.95
C GLY A 830 -5.35 -17.50 -23.92
N GLU A 831 -4.27 -16.77 -23.73
CA GLU A 831 -2.94 -17.35 -23.48
C GLU A 831 -2.30 -16.58 -22.32
N LEU A 832 -2.07 -17.27 -21.21
CA LEU A 832 -1.31 -16.72 -20.10
C LEU A 832 0.15 -16.62 -20.52
N GLY A 833 0.78 -15.48 -20.21
CA GLY A 833 2.18 -15.23 -20.56
C GLY A 833 2.43 -14.77 -22.00
N SER A 834 1.38 -14.40 -22.74
CA SER A 834 1.47 -13.94 -24.13
C SER A 834 2.20 -12.60 -24.28
N ASP A 835 1.86 -11.61 -23.44
CA ASP A 835 2.53 -10.29 -23.39
C ASP A 835 3.89 -10.37 -22.69
N ILE A 836 3.94 -11.06 -21.55
CA ILE A 836 5.14 -11.27 -20.73
C ILE A 836 5.16 -12.75 -20.32
N PRO A 837 6.13 -13.57 -20.78
CA PRO A 837 6.20 -14.99 -20.43
C PRO A 837 6.16 -15.23 -18.91
N LEU A 838 5.37 -16.20 -18.48
CA LEU A 838 5.27 -16.58 -17.06
C LEU A 838 6.62 -17.08 -16.54
N TYR A 839 6.87 -16.77 -15.27
CA TYR A 839 8.11 -17.10 -14.59
C TYR A 839 8.01 -18.48 -13.95
N ASP A 840 9.14 -19.12 -13.63
CA ASP A 840 9.08 -20.38 -12.88
C ASP A 840 8.68 -20.08 -11.44
N GLY A 841 7.65 -20.75 -10.93
CA GLY A 841 7.01 -20.34 -9.68
C GLY A 841 5.59 -20.83 -9.52
N HIS A 842 5.04 -20.60 -8.32
CA HIS A 842 3.62 -20.75 -8.07
C HIS A 842 2.87 -19.58 -8.67
N HIS A 843 1.78 -19.89 -9.36
CA HIS A 843 0.85 -18.93 -9.94
C HIS A 843 -0.56 -19.22 -9.44
N SER A 844 -1.34 -18.15 -9.29
CA SER A 844 -2.75 -18.21 -8.92
C SER A 844 -3.60 -17.54 -10.00
N LEU A 845 -4.54 -18.29 -10.56
CA LEU A 845 -5.50 -17.79 -11.53
C LEU A 845 -6.88 -17.79 -10.88
N THR A 846 -7.43 -16.60 -10.73
CA THR A 846 -8.75 -16.35 -10.12
C THR A 846 -9.72 -15.88 -11.19
N ILE A 847 -10.86 -16.55 -11.32
CA ILE A 847 -11.97 -16.16 -12.19
C ILE A 847 -13.08 -15.63 -11.29
N ASN A 848 -13.35 -14.34 -11.40
CA ASN A 848 -14.51 -13.70 -10.78
C ASN A 848 -15.62 -13.58 -11.82
N TYR A 849 -16.86 -13.81 -11.42
CA TYR A 849 -18.01 -13.72 -12.29
C TYR A 849 -19.26 -13.40 -11.49
N SER A 850 -20.31 -12.95 -12.17
CA SER A 850 -21.66 -12.97 -11.66
C SER A 850 -22.64 -13.49 -12.70
N ASP A 851 -23.77 -14.01 -12.23
CA ASP A 851 -24.93 -14.16 -13.09
C ASP A 851 -25.66 -12.83 -13.28
N VAL A 852 -26.60 -12.78 -14.23
CA VAL A 852 -27.41 -11.58 -14.55
C VAL A 852 -28.36 -11.18 -13.42
N THR A 853 -28.49 -12.02 -12.38
CA THR A 853 -29.22 -11.71 -11.14
C THR A 853 -28.29 -11.21 -10.03
N GLY A 854 -27.00 -11.02 -10.32
CA GLY A 854 -26.02 -10.44 -9.40
C GLY A 854 -25.40 -11.42 -8.42
N ASN A 855 -25.64 -12.74 -8.54
CA ASN A 855 -24.96 -13.73 -7.72
C ASN A 855 -23.50 -13.81 -8.15
N LYS A 856 -22.59 -13.41 -7.27
CA LYS A 856 -21.16 -13.41 -7.52
C LYS A 856 -20.54 -14.76 -7.17
N GLY A 857 -19.60 -15.21 -7.98
CA GLY A 857 -18.78 -16.37 -7.72
C GLY A 857 -17.31 -16.08 -8.01
N THR A 858 -16.45 -16.76 -7.27
CA THR A 858 -15.00 -16.73 -7.47
C THR A 858 -14.52 -18.16 -7.54
N HIS A 859 -13.70 -18.46 -8.54
CA HIS A 859 -13.03 -19.75 -8.65
C HIS A 859 -11.53 -19.51 -8.84
N THR A 860 -10.72 -20.04 -7.93
CA THR A 860 -9.27 -19.92 -7.98
C THR A 860 -8.67 -21.29 -8.19
N ILE A 861 -7.80 -21.39 -9.19
CA ILE A 861 -6.89 -22.51 -9.34
C ILE A 861 -5.45 -22.04 -9.10
N THR A 862 -4.60 -22.97 -8.72
CA THR A 862 -3.16 -22.74 -8.62
C THR A 862 -2.44 -23.61 -9.62
N PHE A 863 -1.27 -23.20 -10.10
CA PHE A 863 -0.40 -24.06 -10.90
C PHE A 863 1.04 -23.63 -10.69
N THR A 864 1.99 -24.48 -11.06
CA THR A 864 3.41 -24.20 -10.97
C THR A 864 4.01 -24.19 -12.36
N VAL A 865 4.70 -23.12 -12.72
CA VAL A 865 5.53 -23.09 -13.93
C VAL A 865 6.95 -23.54 -13.55
N ASP A 866 7.52 -24.45 -14.32
CA ASP A 866 8.84 -25.06 -14.08
C ASP A 866 9.52 -25.33 -15.43
N THR A 867 9.88 -24.26 -16.15
CA THR A 867 10.66 -24.30 -17.39
C THR A 867 12.12 -24.73 -17.17
N GLY A 868 12.57 -24.85 -15.91
CA GLY A 868 13.96 -25.13 -15.53
C GLY A 868 14.76 -23.86 -15.21
N ALA A 869 14.10 -22.70 -15.14
CA ALA A 869 14.70 -21.46 -14.68
C ALA A 869 14.82 -21.44 -13.13
N PRO A 870 15.59 -20.49 -12.56
CA PRO A 870 15.63 -20.30 -11.12
C PRO A 870 14.24 -20.01 -10.54
N GLN A 871 13.89 -20.70 -9.45
CA GLN A 871 12.61 -20.55 -8.75
C GLN A 871 12.86 -20.32 -7.25
N VAL A 872 12.13 -19.40 -6.65
CA VAL A 872 12.24 -19.08 -5.21
C VAL A 872 11.14 -19.78 -4.44
N THR A 873 11.47 -20.38 -3.31
CA THR A 873 10.52 -20.87 -2.31
C THR A 873 10.90 -20.34 -0.92
N ALA A 874 9.92 -20.21 -0.03
CA ALA A 874 10.16 -19.87 1.37
C ALA A 874 9.31 -20.74 2.28
N VAL A 875 9.87 -21.08 3.44
CA VAL A 875 9.20 -21.89 4.47
C VAL A 875 9.51 -21.29 5.83
N THR A 876 8.47 -21.15 6.66
CA THR A 876 8.59 -20.71 8.06
C THR A 876 8.15 -21.82 9.00
N ASP A 877 8.72 -21.87 10.20
CA ASP A 877 8.23 -22.75 11.27
C ASP A 877 6.75 -22.44 11.57
N ALA A 878 5.89 -23.45 11.50
CA ALA A 878 4.44 -23.28 11.62
C ALA A 878 3.99 -22.87 13.05
N THR A 879 4.83 -23.14 14.05
CA THR A 879 4.51 -22.89 15.45
C THR A 879 5.73 -22.40 16.22
N VAL A 880 5.52 -21.53 17.22
CA VAL A 880 6.60 -21.00 18.08
C VAL A 880 6.16 -20.89 19.53
N ILE A 881 7.01 -21.30 20.47
CA ILE A 881 6.77 -21.07 21.91
C ILE A 881 7.04 -19.59 22.21
N GLU A 882 6.27 -18.97 23.10
CA GLU A 882 6.47 -17.58 23.53
C GLU A 882 7.90 -17.34 24.06
N GLY A 883 8.58 -16.30 23.56
CA GLY A 883 10.00 -16.06 23.84
C GLY A 883 10.98 -17.00 23.11
N GLY A 884 10.48 -18.02 22.40
CA GLY A 884 11.24 -18.92 21.54
C GLY A 884 11.57 -18.30 20.18
N SER A 885 12.41 -19.00 19.41
CA SER A 885 12.82 -18.57 18.07
C SER A 885 12.13 -19.36 16.98
N LEU A 886 11.89 -18.70 15.84
CA LEU A 886 11.38 -19.31 14.62
C LEU A 886 12.24 -18.87 13.43
N ASN A 887 12.37 -19.74 12.44
CA ASN A 887 13.14 -19.52 11.24
C ASN A 887 12.25 -19.43 10.01
N THR A 888 12.54 -18.45 9.16
CA THR A 888 12.04 -18.36 7.79
C THR A 888 13.19 -18.62 6.85
N THR A 889 13.10 -19.70 6.09
CA THR A 889 14.16 -20.17 5.18
C THR A 889 13.77 -19.92 3.74
N LEU A 890 14.62 -19.22 3.00
CA LEU A 890 14.48 -19.01 1.57
C LEU A 890 15.34 -20.03 0.82
N ASN A 891 14.75 -20.70 -0.17
CA ASN A 891 15.44 -21.64 -1.06
C ASN A 891 15.30 -21.21 -2.51
N ILE A 892 16.30 -21.55 -3.32
CA ILE A 892 16.35 -21.31 -4.75
C ILE A 892 16.51 -22.66 -5.44
N LYS A 893 15.51 -23.08 -6.21
CA LYS A 893 15.62 -24.20 -7.14
C LYS A 893 16.30 -23.71 -8.43
N ASN A 894 17.14 -24.55 -9.05
CA ASN A 894 17.91 -24.23 -10.25
C ASN A 894 18.71 -22.91 -10.20
N PRO A 895 19.48 -22.62 -9.12
CA PRO A 895 20.16 -21.34 -8.90
C PRO A 895 21.26 -21.01 -9.92
N LYS A 896 21.70 -21.97 -10.74
CA LYS A 896 22.84 -21.84 -11.65
C LYS A 896 22.78 -20.56 -12.50
N ASN A 897 21.60 -20.23 -13.02
CA ASN A 897 21.40 -19.07 -13.88
C ASN A 897 20.81 -17.86 -13.13
N LEU A 898 20.68 -17.90 -11.81
CA LEU A 898 20.20 -16.75 -11.02
C LEU A 898 21.29 -15.69 -11.02
N LYS A 899 21.03 -14.52 -11.61
CA LYS A 899 21.96 -13.39 -11.62
C LYS A 899 21.79 -12.49 -10.41
N LYS A 900 20.55 -12.15 -10.07
CA LYS A 900 20.22 -11.23 -8.98
C LYS A 900 18.94 -11.66 -8.30
N ILE A 901 18.84 -11.43 -7.00
CA ILE A 901 17.59 -11.57 -6.24
C ILE A 901 17.36 -10.35 -5.37
N TYR A 902 16.09 -10.00 -5.22
CA TYR A 902 15.52 -8.98 -4.36
C TYR A 902 14.35 -9.62 -3.61
N VAL A 903 14.40 -9.63 -2.29
CA VAL A 903 13.34 -10.15 -1.43
C VAL A 903 13.06 -9.15 -0.33
N ASP A 904 11.79 -8.84 -0.15
CA ASP A 904 11.30 -7.88 0.82
C ASP A 904 10.11 -8.48 1.56
N PHE A 905 10.34 -9.00 2.77
CA PHE A 905 9.29 -9.54 3.62
C PHE A 905 8.77 -8.49 4.59
N GLU A 906 7.50 -8.63 4.94
CA GLU A 906 6.82 -7.92 6.00
C GLU A 906 6.53 -8.87 7.18
N TYR A 907 6.70 -8.40 8.41
CA TYR A 907 6.37 -9.09 9.63
C TYR A 907 5.80 -8.13 10.68
N ASP A 908 5.00 -8.66 11.61
CA ASP A 908 4.39 -7.87 12.66
C ASP A 908 5.38 -7.57 13.79
N VAL A 909 5.81 -6.30 13.89
CA VAL A 909 6.75 -5.81 14.92
C VAL A 909 6.19 -5.87 16.34
N THR A 910 4.87 -5.96 16.52
CA THR A 910 4.26 -6.11 17.86
C THR A 910 4.39 -7.54 18.37
N LYS A 911 4.55 -8.50 17.45
CA LYS A 911 4.54 -9.94 17.71
C LYS A 911 5.92 -10.58 17.62
N LEU A 912 6.75 -10.16 16.67
CA LEU A 912 8.07 -10.75 16.43
C LEU A 912 9.19 -9.72 16.62
N GLU A 913 10.33 -10.20 17.08
CA GLU A 913 11.58 -9.46 17.20
C GLU A 913 12.65 -10.17 16.34
N PRO A 914 13.27 -9.52 15.36
CA PRO A 914 14.28 -10.17 14.53
C PRO A 914 15.58 -10.41 15.32
N VAL A 915 16.25 -11.53 15.05
CA VAL A 915 17.50 -11.91 15.69
C VAL A 915 18.65 -11.69 14.70
N ASP A 916 19.63 -10.89 15.10
CA ASP A 916 20.80 -10.63 14.27
C ASP A 916 21.66 -11.90 14.11
N GLN A 917 21.85 -12.31 12.86
CA GLN A 917 22.64 -13.48 12.49
C GLN A 917 24.05 -13.13 12.03
N ASP A 918 24.42 -11.84 11.99
CA ASP A 918 25.78 -11.39 11.70
C ASP A 918 26.11 -10.11 12.48
N SER A 919 26.51 -10.30 13.74
CA SER A 919 26.87 -9.22 14.65
C SER A 919 28.12 -8.42 14.24
N SER A 920 28.82 -8.82 13.17
CA SER A 920 29.99 -8.10 12.66
C SER A 920 29.63 -7.01 11.64
N THR A 921 28.40 -7.03 11.12
CA THR A 921 27.86 -6.04 10.19
C THR A 921 26.89 -5.11 10.93
N PRO A 922 26.99 -3.77 10.81
CA PRO A 922 26.05 -2.87 11.49
C PRO A 922 24.58 -3.10 11.12
N GLY A 923 23.73 -3.26 12.14
CA GLY A 923 22.29 -3.51 12.01
C GLY A 923 21.95 -5.00 11.87
N ILE A 924 20.67 -5.35 12.05
CA ILE A 924 20.22 -6.74 12.11
C ILE A 924 20.27 -7.40 10.72
N GLN A 925 21.01 -8.50 10.60
CA GLN A 925 21.20 -9.24 9.34
C GLN A 925 20.47 -10.59 9.33
N ALA A 926 20.06 -11.05 8.14
CA ALA A 926 19.68 -12.45 7.92
C ALA A 926 20.93 -13.32 7.66
N ALA A 927 20.85 -14.62 7.97
CA ALA A 927 21.92 -15.58 7.74
C ALA A 927 21.99 -15.98 6.26
N LEU A 928 22.81 -15.29 5.45
CA LEU A 928 23.08 -15.68 4.06
C LEU A 928 23.95 -16.94 3.98
N GLU A 929 23.64 -17.84 3.05
CA GLU A 929 24.44 -19.03 2.80
C GLU A 929 25.77 -18.72 2.08
N PRO A 930 26.82 -19.56 2.25
CA PRO A 930 28.16 -19.26 1.73
C PRO A 930 28.22 -18.99 0.22
N TRP A 931 27.38 -19.66 -0.57
CA TRP A 931 27.33 -19.44 -2.02
C TRP A 931 26.69 -18.09 -2.37
N ALA A 932 25.66 -17.66 -1.62
CA ALA A 932 25.02 -16.37 -1.81
C ALA A 932 25.94 -15.22 -1.40
N LYS A 933 26.73 -15.40 -0.33
CA LYS A 933 27.75 -14.43 0.13
C LYS A 933 28.88 -14.19 -0.88
N LYS A 934 29.12 -15.12 -1.81
CA LYS A 934 30.09 -14.92 -2.92
C LYS A 934 29.55 -13.94 -3.97
N GLY A 935 28.23 -13.73 -4.01
CA GLY A 935 27.60 -12.67 -4.80
C GLY A 935 27.84 -11.30 -4.18
N THR A 936 27.42 -10.26 -4.88
CA THR A 936 27.48 -8.88 -4.38
C THR A 936 26.25 -8.61 -3.50
N VAL A 937 26.41 -8.67 -2.18
CA VAL A 937 25.35 -8.33 -1.23
C VAL A 937 25.12 -6.82 -1.25
N ILE A 938 24.01 -6.39 -1.88
CA ILE A 938 23.59 -4.98 -1.95
C ILE A 938 22.82 -4.59 -0.69
N ALA A 939 22.03 -5.51 -0.15
CA ALA A 939 21.29 -5.32 1.10
C ALA A 939 21.08 -6.66 1.80
N ASN A 940 21.19 -6.67 3.12
CA ASN A 940 20.82 -7.81 3.95
C ASN A 940 20.35 -7.30 5.33
N ARG A 941 19.37 -6.40 5.35
CA ARG A 941 19.02 -5.66 6.57
C ARG A 941 17.57 -5.88 6.98
N ILE A 942 17.34 -5.84 8.28
CA ILE A 942 16.00 -5.93 8.89
C ILE A 942 15.66 -4.60 9.55
N ASP A 943 14.53 -4.01 9.18
CA ASP A 943 13.93 -2.82 9.78
C ASP A 943 12.98 -3.25 10.90
N GLU A 944 13.41 -3.04 12.13
CA GLU A 944 12.66 -3.35 13.36
C GLU A 944 11.51 -2.37 13.64
N LYS A 945 11.53 -1.18 13.02
CA LYS A 945 10.51 -0.15 13.26
C LYS A 945 9.29 -0.35 12.36
N ASN A 946 9.54 -0.70 11.10
CA ASN A 946 8.48 -0.85 10.10
C ASN A 946 8.17 -2.31 9.77
N GLY A 947 8.87 -3.28 10.38
CA GLY A 947 8.57 -4.70 10.20
C GLY A 947 8.97 -5.25 8.84
N ARG A 948 10.16 -4.89 8.34
CA ARG A 948 10.59 -5.24 6.98
C ARG A 948 11.92 -5.96 6.94
N VAL A 949 12.06 -6.99 6.10
CA VAL A 949 13.32 -7.71 5.87
C VAL A 949 13.70 -7.58 4.42
N LEU A 950 14.83 -6.90 4.13
CA LEU A 950 15.30 -6.67 2.78
C LEU A 950 16.60 -7.41 2.49
N ILE A 951 16.54 -8.36 1.56
CA ILE A 951 17.67 -9.14 1.04
C ILE A 951 17.83 -8.85 -0.44
N VAL A 952 18.96 -8.28 -0.85
CA VAL A 952 19.31 -8.03 -2.25
C VAL A 952 20.73 -8.50 -2.50
N VAL A 953 20.88 -9.51 -3.37
CA VAL A 953 22.17 -10.08 -3.74
C VAL A 953 22.26 -10.16 -5.25
N ASP A 954 23.32 -9.58 -5.80
CA ASP A 954 23.63 -9.56 -7.23
C ASP A 954 24.81 -10.49 -7.56
N ASN A 955 25.12 -10.67 -8.84
CA ASN A 955 26.21 -11.53 -9.32
C ASN A 955 26.15 -12.98 -8.80
N LEU A 956 24.96 -13.55 -8.71
CA LEU A 956 24.73 -14.92 -8.23
C LEU A 956 24.98 -16.02 -9.29
N THR A 957 25.25 -15.62 -10.54
CA THR A 957 25.36 -16.54 -11.68
C THR A 957 26.50 -17.54 -11.47
N ASN A 958 26.20 -18.82 -11.72
CA ASN A 958 27.12 -19.95 -11.56
C ASN A 958 27.73 -20.12 -10.15
N LEU A 959 27.15 -19.48 -9.12
CA LEU A 959 27.66 -19.59 -7.75
C LEU A 959 27.11 -20.82 -7.00
N SER A 960 26.03 -21.43 -7.49
CA SER A 960 25.56 -22.75 -7.05
C SER A 960 25.11 -23.60 -8.24
N THR A 961 25.44 -24.89 -8.21
CA THR A 961 25.06 -25.89 -9.23
C THR A 961 24.11 -26.95 -8.68
N ALA A 962 23.69 -26.85 -7.41
CA ALA A 962 22.75 -27.80 -6.83
C ALA A 962 21.33 -27.57 -7.36
N ASP A 963 20.53 -28.63 -7.47
CA ASP A 963 19.14 -28.54 -7.94
C ASP A 963 18.28 -27.62 -7.07
N THR A 964 18.58 -27.54 -5.77
CA THR A 964 18.01 -26.56 -4.84
C THR A 964 19.07 -26.12 -3.85
N SER A 965 19.17 -24.82 -3.61
CA SER A 965 20.10 -24.21 -2.66
C SER A 965 19.36 -23.29 -1.71
N LYS A 966 19.60 -23.46 -0.41
CA LYS A 966 19.17 -22.47 0.58
C LYS A 966 19.90 -21.16 0.32
N LEU A 967 19.18 -20.05 0.27
CA LEU A 967 19.74 -18.70 0.05
C LEU A 967 20.06 -18.04 1.39
N ALA A 968 19.06 -18.01 2.27
CA ALA A 968 19.11 -17.28 3.53
C ALA A 968 18.17 -17.88 4.57
N THR A 969 18.51 -17.69 5.84
CA THR A 969 17.62 -17.92 6.98
C THR A 969 17.41 -16.62 7.73
N ILE A 970 16.15 -16.24 7.94
CA ILE A 970 15.75 -15.12 8.78
C ILE A 970 15.26 -15.70 10.09
N THR A 971 15.83 -15.27 11.21
CA THR A 971 15.44 -15.75 12.54
C THR A 971 14.70 -14.66 13.28
N PHE A 972 13.54 -15.01 13.82
CA PHE A 972 12.77 -14.15 14.72
C PHE A 972 12.64 -14.79 16.09
N LYS A 973 12.42 -13.97 17.10
CA LYS A 973 12.01 -14.33 18.45
C LYS A 973 10.57 -13.88 18.66
N ALA A 974 9.72 -14.76 19.16
CA ALA A 974 8.35 -14.40 19.51
C ALA A 974 8.34 -13.52 20.77
N LYS A 975 7.71 -12.34 20.71
CA LYS A 975 7.61 -11.44 21.85
C LYS A 975 6.67 -12.01 22.93
N PRO A 976 6.88 -11.69 24.22
CA PRO A 976 5.93 -12.03 25.27
C PRO A 976 4.53 -11.45 24.96
N GLY A 977 3.47 -12.20 25.20
CA GLY A 977 2.09 -11.77 24.90
C GLY A 977 1.75 -11.71 23.40
N PHE A 978 2.46 -12.47 22.55
CA PHE A 978 2.25 -12.59 21.09
C PHE A 978 0.78 -12.83 20.65
N GLY A 979 -0.08 -13.31 21.55
CA GLY A 979 -1.51 -13.50 21.31
C GLY A 979 -1.77 -14.69 20.38
N ASP A 980 -2.67 -14.51 19.42
CA ASP A 980 -3.00 -15.48 18.36
C ASP A 980 -1.98 -15.46 17.20
N GLU A 981 -2.26 -16.20 16.11
CA GLU A 981 -1.42 -16.35 14.91
C GLU A 981 -0.81 -15.02 14.38
N THR A 982 0.43 -15.07 13.89
CA THR A 982 1.06 -14.00 13.08
C THR A 982 1.38 -14.50 11.67
N GLN A 983 1.72 -13.58 10.78
CA GLN A 983 2.09 -13.89 9.40
C GLN A 983 3.37 -13.17 8.99
N ILE A 984 4.17 -13.86 8.18
CA ILE A 984 5.29 -13.29 7.43
C ILE A 984 4.90 -13.32 5.96
N LYS A 985 4.91 -12.16 5.31
CA LYS A 985 4.38 -11.98 3.96
C LYS A 985 5.42 -11.42 3.02
N LEU A 986 5.47 -11.92 1.80
CA LEU A 986 6.31 -11.30 0.78
C LEU A 986 5.65 -10.01 0.30
N HIS A 987 6.25 -8.86 0.63
CA HIS A 987 5.81 -7.56 0.11
C HIS A 987 6.27 -7.36 -1.35
N LEU A 988 7.51 -7.74 -1.67
CA LEU A 988 8.04 -7.72 -3.02
C LEU A 988 9.16 -8.75 -3.22
N GLY A 989 8.97 -9.68 -4.16
CA GLY A 989 10.01 -10.57 -4.67
C GLY A 989 10.33 -10.25 -6.12
N ALA A 990 11.61 -10.08 -6.44
CA ALA A 990 12.07 -9.96 -7.82
C ALA A 990 13.43 -10.63 -8.02
N MET A 991 13.69 -11.16 -9.21
CA MET A 991 14.97 -11.75 -9.58
C MET A 991 15.36 -11.39 -11.00
N ILE A 992 16.65 -11.50 -11.33
CA ILE A 992 17.15 -11.45 -12.70
C ILE A 992 17.79 -12.81 -12.98
N VAL A 993 17.40 -13.42 -14.10
CA VAL A 993 17.93 -14.69 -14.56
C VAL A 993 18.82 -14.41 -15.78
N GLU A 994 19.97 -15.06 -15.85
CA GLU A 994 20.90 -14.97 -16.98
C GLU A 994 20.21 -15.32 -18.30
N GLY A 995 20.48 -14.54 -19.35
CA GLY A 995 19.84 -14.68 -20.66
C GLY A 995 18.47 -13.98 -20.79
N ARG A 996 17.91 -13.40 -19.70
CA ARG A 996 16.69 -12.59 -19.76
C ARG A 996 17.00 -11.14 -19.38
N GLY A 997 16.62 -10.20 -20.26
CA GLY A 997 16.97 -8.77 -20.15
C GLY A 997 16.15 -7.95 -19.15
N GLN A 998 15.12 -8.54 -18.51
CA GLN A 998 14.23 -7.86 -17.57
C GLN A 998 14.18 -8.58 -16.22
N SER A 999 13.89 -7.83 -15.15
CA SER A 999 13.63 -8.39 -13.83
C SER A 999 12.27 -9.09 -13.81
N GLN A 1000 12.21 -10.19 -13.07
CA GLN A 1000 11.06 -11.07 -12.97
C GLN A 1000 10.54 -10.99 -11.55
N ARG A 1001 9.26 -10.65 -11.39
CA ARG A 1001 8.62 -10.73 -10.07
C ARG A 1001 8.22 -12.17 -9.79
N PHE A 1002 8.26 -12.55 -8.52
CA PHE A 1002 7.73 -13.84 -8.07
C PHE A 1002 6.91 -13.64 -6.79
N PRO A 1003 5.77 -14.32 -6.66
CA PRO A 1003 5.02 -14.36 -5.41
C PRO A 1003 5.55 -15.47 -4.49
N LEU A 1004 5.19 -15.40 -3.21
CA LEU A 1004 5.32 -16.48 -2.23
C LEU A 1004 4.02 -16.53 -1.41
N PRO A 1005 3.59 -17.71 -0.94
CA PRO A 1005 2.42 -17.82 -0.08
C PRO A 1005 2.65 -17.14 1.27
N ASP A 1006 1.58 -16.63 1.89
CA ASP A 1006 1.62 -16.12 3.26
C ASP A 1006 2.06 -17.22 4.24
N MET A 1007 3.07 -16.93 5.05
CA MET A 1007 3.64 -17.89 5.99
C MET A 1007 3.09 -17.62 7.39
N LYS A 1008 2.18 -18.49 7.84
CA LYS A 1008 1.49 -18.40 9.13
C LYS A 1008 2.29 -19.04 10.25
N VAL A 1009 2.32 -18.40 11.41
CA VAL A 1009 2.95 -18.90 12.64
C VAL A 1009 1.96 -18.81 13.79
N SER A 1010 1.65 -19.96 14.39
CA SER A 1010 0.79 -20.06 15.57
C SER A 1010 1.59 -20.18 16.88
N PRO A 1011 1.05 -19.74 18.02
CA PRO A 1011 1.69 -19.99 19.31
C PRO A 1011 1.64 -21.49 19.63
N ASP A 1012 2.74 -22.01 20.14
CA ASP A 1012 2.85 -23.38 20.62
C ASP A 1012 2.75 -23.40 22.15
N TYR A 1013 1.82 -24.20 22.70
CA TYR A 1013 1.57 -24.29 24.14
C TYR A 1013 2.03 -25.65 24.69
N PRO A 1014 3.21 -25.75 25.32
CA PRO A 1014 3.74 -27.02 25.83
C PRO A 1014 3.02 -27.53 27.08
N LEU A 1015 2.37 -26.64 27.84
CA LEU A 1015 1.59 -27.00 29.03
C LEU A 1015 0.10 -27.08 28.67
N ILE A 1016 -0.57 -28.09 29.21
CA ILE A 1016 -2.02 -28.25 29.12
C ILE A 1016 -2.57 -27.96 30.50
N LEU A 1017 -3.38 -26.90 30.62
CA LEU A 1017 -4.11 -26.57 31.84
C LEU A 1017 -5.55 -27.08 31.70
N LYS A 1018 -6.03 -27.75 32.75
CA LYS A 1018 -7.45 -28.09 32.94
C LYS A 1018 -7.90 -27.62 34.31
N ALA A 1019 -9.16 -27.21 34.43
CA ALA A 1019 -9.79 -26.89 35.70
C ALA A 1019 -11.13 -27.62 35.82
N ASP A 1020 -11.29 -28.38 36.90
CA ASP A 1020 -12.51 -29.10 37.26
C ASP A 1020 -13.10 -28.49 38.54
N GLY A 1021 -14.43 -28.57 38.75
CA GLY A 1021 -15.08 -28.01 39.96
C GLY A 1021 -15.16 -26.48 39.94
N ILE A 1022 -15.66 -25.92 38.83
CA ILE A 1022 -15.67 -24.47 38.55
C ILE A 1022 -17.01 -23.80 38.85
N ASN A 1023 -18.00 -24.53 39.39
CA ASN A 1023 -19.29 -23.94 39.75
C ASN A 1023 -19.20 -23.19 41.09
N PRO A 1024 -20.01 -22.13 41.30
CA PRO A 1024 -20.04 -21.39 42.56
C PRO A 1024 -20.22 -22.30 43.78
N GLY A 1025 -19.27 -22.24 44.73
CA GLY A 1025 -19.27 -23.03 45.96
C GLY A 1025 -18.53 -24.39 45.88
N GLU A 1026 -18.07 -24.81 44.70
CA GLU A 1026 -17.22 -25.99 44.53
C GLU A 1026 -15.73 -25.67 44.75
N THR A 1027 -14.97 -26.68 45.18
CA THR A 1027 -13.49 -26.61 45.21
C THR A 1027 -12.96 -26.89 43.81
N THR A 1028 -12.32 -25.89 43.20
CA THR A 1028 -11.68 -26.03 41.90
C THR A 1028 -10.37 -26.81 42.01
N ARG A 1029 -10.22 -27.83 41.17
CA ARG A 1029 -8.97 -28.56 40.96
C ARG A 1029 -8.37 -28.17 39.62
N ILE A 1030 -7.22 -27.51 39.66
CA ILE A 1030 -6.42 -27.17 38.47
C ILE A 1030 -5.39 -28.26 38.28
N THR A 1031 -5.34 -28.85 37.09
CA THR A 1031 -4.34 -29.86 36.70
C THR A 1031 -3.52 -29.34 35.54
N VAL A 1032 -2.19 -29.40 35.66
CA VAL A 1032 -1.26 -29.04 34.60
C VAL A 1032 -0.43 -30.27 34.18
N THR A 1033 -0.48 -30.58 32.88
CA THR A 1033 0.32 -31.64 32.28
C THR A 1033 1.17 -31.11 31.13
N ASP A 1034 2.18 -31.87 30.72
CA ASP A 1034 2.83 -31.69 29.42
C ASP A 1034 1.94 -32.23 28.28
N ARG A 1035 2.42 -32.14 27.03
CA ARG A 1035 1.73 -32.64 25.83
C ARG A 1035 1.47 -34.14 25.82
N ASN A 1036 2.22 -34.90 26.60
CA ASN A 1036 2.07 -36.36 26.70
C ASN A 1036 1.13 -36.74 27.85
N GLY A 1037 0.51 -35.75 28.50
CA GLY A 1037 -0.37 -35.96 29.64
C GLY A 1037 0.36 -36.25 30.95
N LYS A 1038 1.68 -36.06 31.01
CA LYS A 1038 2.45 -36.28 32.24
C LYS A 1038 2.31 -35.05 33.16
N PRO A 1039 2.03 -35.24 34.46
CA PRO A 1039 1.96 -34.14 35.41
C PRO A 1039 3.25 -33.30 35.48
N VAL A 1040 3.09 -31.98 35.66
CA VAL A 1040 4.22 -31.05 35.79
C VAL A 1040 4.17 -30.38 37.17
N GLU A 1041 5.14 -30.70 38.02
CA GLU A 1041 5.30 -30.13 39.36
C GLU A 1041 5.85 -28.69 39.34
N GLY A 1042 5.44 -27.86 40.31
CA GLY A 1042 6.00 -26.53 40.53
C GLY A 1042 5.63 -25.50 39.46
N VAL A 1043 4.55 -25.72 38.71
CA VAL A 1043 4.05 -24.77 37.70
C VAL A 1043 3.26 -23.67 38.40
N GLY A 1044 3.63 -22.42 38.14
CA GLY A 1044 2.90 -21.27 38.65
C GLY A 1044 1.56 -21.08 37.92
N ILE A 1045 0.49 -20.84 38.66
CA ILE A 1045 -0.84 -20.51 38.15
C ILE A 1045 -1.10 -19.03 38.35
N TYR A 1046 -1.35 -18.32 37.25
CA TYR A 1046 -1.51 -16.87 37.20
C TYR A 1046 -2.96 -16.54 36.88
N LEU A 1047 -3.46 -15.44 37.45
CA LEU A 1047 -4.80 -14.91 37.20
C LEU A 1047 -4.67 -13.60 36.42
N ASN A 1048 -5.46 -13.43 35.35
CA ASN A 1048 -5.56 -12.20 34.54
C ASN A 1048 -4.19 -11.59 34.16
N ASP A 1049 -3.22 -12.45 33.84
CA ASP A 1049 -1.84 -12.10 33.48
C ASP A 1049 -1.09 -11.25 34.53
N LEU A 1050 -1.45 -11.37 35.80
CA LEU A 1050 -0.72 -10.76 36.92
C LEU A 1050 0.75 -11.21 36.93
N SER A 1051 1.65 -10.38 37.46
CA SER A 1051 3.10 -10.63 37.40
C SER A 1051 3.61 -11.70 38.38
N TYR A 1052 2.74 -12.27 39.23
CA TYR A 1052 3.10 -13.27 40.23
C TYR A 1052 2.10 -14.45 40.23
N PRO A 1053 2.56 -15.68 40.50
CA PRO A 1053 1.69 -16.85 40.58
C PRO A 1053 0.91 -16.84 41.89
N PHE A 1054 -0.39 -17.15 41.83
CA PHE A 1054 -1.23 -17.35 43.01
C PHE A 1054 -1.00 -18.72 43.64
N TRP A 1055 -0.76 -19.73 42.81
CA TRP A 1055 -0.53 -21.11 43.26
C TRP A 1055 0.61 -21.77 42.49
N HIS A 1056 1.16 -22.84 43.07
CA HIS A 1056 2.10 -23.73 42.39
C HIS A 1056 1.57 -25.16 42.44
N THR A 1057 1.69 -25.89 41.33
CA THR A 1057 1.28 -27.31 41.28
C THR A 1057 2.17 -28.20 42.16
N ASP A 1058 1.56 -29.23 42.75
CA ASP A 1058 2.24 -30.28 43.50
C ASP A 1058 2.92 -31.33 42.58
N ALA A 1059 3.51 -32.38 43.18
CA ALA A 1059 4.15 -33.48 42.44
C ALA A 1059 3.22 -34.22 41.46
N ASN A 1060 1.90 -34.11 41.63
CA ASN A 1060 0.88 -34.66 40.73
C ASN A 1060 0.39 -33.63 39.71
N GLY A 1061 1.05 -32.47 39.62
CA GLY A 1061 0.68 -31.40 38.70
C GLY A 1061 -0.62 -30.70 39.09
N GLN A 1062 -1.04 -30.77 40.35
CA GLN A 1062 -2.34 -30.29 40.80
C GLN A 1062 -2.27 -29.13 41.78
N VAL A 1063 -3.32 -28.29 41.73
CA VAL A 1063 -3.67 -27.29 42.73
C VAL A 1063 -5.14 -27.45 43.05
N SER A 1064 -5.52 -27.38 44.33
CA SER A 1064 -6.93 -27.31 44.74
C SER A 1064 -7.18 -25.99 45.45
N THR A 1065 -8.23 -25.27 45.07
CA THR A 1065 -8.58 -23.96 45.62
C THR A 1065 -10.09 -23.72 45.58
N ASN A 1066 -10.64 -23.14 46.63
CA ASN A 1066 -12.03 -22.69 46.70
C ASN A 1066 -12.18 -21.18 46.44
N ILE A 1067 -11.06 -20.47 46.25
CA ILE A 1067 -11.03 -19.02 46.03
C ILE A 1067 -11.48 -18.68 44.61
N LEU A 1068 -11.17 -19.57 43.66
CA LEU A 1068 -11.35 -19.32 42.23
C LEU A 1068 -12.83 -19.14 41.86
N THR A 1069 -13.72 -19.96 42.43
CA THR A 1069 -15.18 -19.84 42.25
C THR A 1069 -15.81 -18.68 43.01
N GLN A 1070 -15.11 -18.10 43.99
CA GLN A 1070 -15.56 -16.88 44.70
C GLN A 1070 -15.19 -15.59 43.94
N LEU A 1071 -14.14 -15.65 43.12
CA LEU A 1071 -13.65 -14.53 42.31
C LEU A 1071 -14.42 -14.34 40.99
N LEU A 1072 -15.35 -15.24 40.63
CA LEU A 1072 -16.10 -15.19 39.37
C LEU A 1072 -17.22 -14.13 39.34
N THR A 1073 -17.37 -13.30 40.38
CA THR A 1073 -18.39 -12.24 40.41
C THR A 1073 -17.97 -11.02 39.57
N GLY A 1074 -18.32 -11.02 38.28
CA GLY A 1074 -18.08 -9.89 37.35
C GLY A 1074 -17.38 -10.28 36.05
N GLU A 1075 -16.24 -9.62 35.73
CA GLU A 1075 -15.48 -9.83 34.49
C GLU A 1075 -14.88 -11.25 34.40
N PRO A 1076 -14.73 -11.83 33.18
CA PRO A 1076 -14.14 -13.16 32.99
C PRO A 1076 -12.75 -13.29 33.64
N LEU A 1077 -12.55 -14.36 34.40
CA LEU A 1077 -11.29 -14.70 35.04
C LEU A 1077 -10.45 -15.60 34.13
N SER A 1078 -9.33 -15.09 33.63
CA SER A 1078 -8.35 -15.85 32.87
C SER A 1078 -7.35 -16.53 33.81
N ILE A 1079 -7.17 -17.84 33.68
CA ILE A 1079 -6.12 -18.57 34.40
C ILE A 1079 -5.10 -19.15 33.42
N ARG A 1080 -3.81 -19.02 33.76
CA ARG A 1080 -2.71 -19.47 32.89
C ARG A 1080 -1.63 -20.18 33.70
N ALA A 1081 -1.16 -21.33 33.20
CA ALA A 1081 -0.02 -22.04 33.76
C ALA A 1081 1.28 -21.55 33.10
N LYS A 1082 2.29 -21.25 33.92
CA LYS A 1082 3.63 -20.85 33.48
C LYS A 1082 4.70 -21.54 34.31
N LYS A 1083 5.68 -22.12 33.61
CA LYS A 1083 6.92 -22.62 34.19
C LYS A 1083 8.06 -22.31 33.23
N ASP A 1084 9.03 -21.52 33.69
CA ASP A 1084 10.08 -20.95 32.85
C ASP A 1084 9.49 -20.20 31.63
N ASN A 1085 9.85 -20.59 30.40
CA ASN A 1085 9.30 -20.06 29.15
C ASN A 1085 8.13 -20.89 28.58
N LEU A 1086 7.68 -21.94 29.30
CA LEU A 1086 6.59 -22.80 28.87
C LEU A 1086 5.27 -22.26 29.41
N LEU A 1087 4.26 -22.22 28.54
CA LEU A 1087 2.96 -21.65 28.83
C LEU A 1087 1.85 -22.61 28.43
N SER A 1088 0.74 -22.56 29.17
CA SER A 1088 -0.52 -23.09 28.68
C SER A 1088 -1.25 -22.04 27.84
N LYS A 1089 -2.20 -22.52 27.02
CA LYS A 1089 -3.27 -21.66 26.52
C LYS A 1089 -4.00 -21.06 27.73
N PRO A 1090 -4.39 -19.78 27.70
CA PRO A 1090 -5.26 -19.21 28.73
C PRO A 1090 -6.56 -20.01 28.82
N PHE A 1091 -6.99 -20.30 30.05
CA PHE A 1091 -8.26 -20.94 30.33
C PHE A 1091 -9.18 -19.88 30.93
N ILE A 1092 -10.19 -19.46 30.18
CA ILE A 1092 -11.10 -18.38 30.58
C ILE A 1092 -12.29 -18.98 31.31
N LEU A 1093 -12.55 -18.47 32.51
CA LEU A 1093 -13.72 -18.76 33.30
C LEU A 1093 -14.63 -17.54 33.28
N ALA A 1094 -15.87 -17.73 32.88
CA ALA A 1094 -16.92 -16.71 32.91
C ALA A 1094 -18.16 -17.32 33.58
N GLU A 1095 -18.97 -16.49 34.23
CA GLU A 1095 -20.24 -16.89 34.87
C GLU A 1095 -21.29 -17.42 33.87
#